data_AF-A0A1L9S2M1-F1
#
_entry.id   AF-A0A1L9S2M1-F1
#
_cell.length_a   1.000
_cell.length_b   1.000
_cell.length_c   1.000
_cell.angle_alpha   90.00
_cell.angle_beta   90.00
_cell.angle_gamma   90.00
#
_symmetry.space_group_name_H-M   'P 1'
#
loop_
_entity.id
_entity.type
_entity.pdbx_description
1 polymer ?
#
loop_
_entity_poly.entity_id
_entity_poly.type
_entity_poly.pdbx_seq_one_letter_code
_entity_poly.pdbx_strand_id
1 'polypeptide(L)'
;MTSTTLRAVTHRLTTTPVQQLPQIASFLATSLSDCGELLSAPLNQKSGKSESDNAVQVHKLKTRLSSLLQDRTFEGRWTAVVLVKATVEAGQWEVLRGCEPLVRNLISILAKPDPASTKKMCIITLTRIFHLTYQYPTLVREITTPSMPGFITSALNLVSVKPSSEPTRKLKPNTPFLGTVLHAFVELIARHPTIFRPFSAQLHSLLQAIIASKKSASIPEPVVDLAEQVFIALHNCAPKNTSGEEWRNASRLVLSSIHRTSDYVFRAVVEQWESVDVNLRHATTPQNYSQEVGDDGPDPLGLAGWHGIHSGVDRLITLLRLLSGFLSNPTASTVTIPVGHILDLTSRLTSVIAPSDGGNAQNNLQIGREERDSLWAELPRIHTACMELLLDLINALETSMIPVAQTILEQTLWVFRAEKFSKDIRSSTYDVIRALFSLIGPSMTKQNVSSLTDVFRSCCSDILPPAGDQAPAEASSDSKGKSKGNQATVNADSFLNTGSKQNRQIKQSASFPGLKRAASELLPATLTLLPIEYLSPSVRAEIDRTIILTADKNAMFASVLNPVPAMKGRGVGSSIMPFLARSYASEMEVEGLIRPRMPVLMNVPNMNGYVNMEEEEEEEEEEEVAQPTHHSTSGSTGFLKPSAPVVLNNPVRETDSVKEQTQTLPLNKRTYAEETNTNVSTISPITKKDDVQTKKARFEKDTPIAPSQPSLERASPASFTGTAAIPVEQSSAAVSPAPVPFQAASQPTPSASHAVAEEEEESGDEMPTLNMDSDTDDSDEEDVTMDD
;
A
#
# COMPACT_ATOMS: atom_id res chain seq x y z
N MET A 1 -38.32 -17.89 -23.09
CA MET A 1 -37.77 -19.19 -22.65
C MET A 1 -37.45 -19.23 -21.15
N THR A 2 -37.07 -18.10 -20.55
CA THR A 2 -36.82 -17.94 -19.10
C THR A 2 -37.87 -18.55 -18.15
N SER A 3 -39.17 -18.34 -18.40
CA SER A 3 -40.25 -18.85 -17.51
C SER A 3 -40.28 -20.38 -17.39
N THR A 4 -40.04 -21.08 -18.51
CA THR A 4 -39.89 -22.55 -18.51
C THR A 4 -38.64 -23.01 -17.77
N THR A 5 -37.53 -22.26 -17.84
CA THR A 5 -36.31 -22.53 -17.08
C THR A 5 -36.55 -22.37 -15.57
N LEU A 6 -37.17 -21.27 -15.12
CA LEU A 6 -37.49 -21.04 -13.71
C LEU A 6 -38.39 -22.13 -13.12
N ARG A 7 -39.40 -22.58 -13.89
CA ARG A 7 -40.27 -23.70 -13.48
C ARG A 7 -39.50 -25.02 -13.41
N ALA A 8 -38.58 -25.29 -14.34
CA ALA A 8 -37.73 -26.49 -14.34
C ALA A 8 -36.71 -26.49 -13.18
N VAL A 9 -36.09 -25.35 -12.86
CA VAL A 9 -35.22 -25.17 -11.68
C VAL A 9 -36.00 -25.47 -10.40
N THR A 10 -37.18 -24.84 -10.24
CA THR A 10 -38.05 -25.03 -9.07
C THR A 10 -38.45 -26.50 -8.91
N HIS A 11 -38.83 -27.17 -10.01
CA HIS A 11 -39.15 -28.59 -10.03
C HIS A 11 -37.96 -29.48 -9.62
N ARG A 12 -36.76 -29.25 -10.16
CA ARG A 12 -35.55 -30.00 -9.77
C ARG A 12 -35.23 -29.80 -8.28
N LEU A 13 -35.35 -28.58 -7.78
CA LEU A 13 -35.12 -28.25 -6.36
C LEU A 13 -36.14 -28.89 -5.39
N THR A 14 -37.31 -29.33 -5.87
CA THR A 14 -38.29 -30.09 -5.08
C THR A 14 -38.24 -31.60 -5.28
N THR A 15 -37.78 -32.09 -6.44
CA THR A 15 -37.79 -33.54 -6.78
C THR A 15 -36.44 -34.24 -6.55
N THR A 16 -35.32 -33.53 -6.62
CA THR A 16 -34.00 -34.11 -6.33
C THR A 16 -33.81 -34.31 -4.81
N PRO A 17 -33.39 -35.50 -4.34
CA PRO A 17 -33.06 -35.75 -2.94
C PRO A 17 -31.99 -34.78 -2.40
N VAL A 18 -32.13 -34.36 -1.15
CA VAL A 18 -31.32 -33.27 -0.56
C VAL A 18 -29.81 -33.56 -0.57
N GLN A 19 -29.43 -34.84 -0.45
CA GLN A 19 -28.04 -35.34 -0.55
C GLN A 19 -27.42 -35.16 -1.95
N GLN A 20 -28.25 -35.13 -3.01
CA GLN A 20 -27.81 -34.97 -4.40
C GLN A 20 -27.85 -33.50 -4.87
N LEU A 21 -28.57 -32.63 -4.17
CA LEU A 21 -28.66 -31.20 -4.51
C LEU A 21 -27.29 -30.49 -4.66
N PRO A 22 -26.25 -30.76 -3.84
CA PRO A 22 -24.95 -30.12 -4.01
C PRO A 22 -24.30 -30.37 -5.37
N GLN A 23 -24.51 -31.55 -5.97
CA GLN A 23 -23.92 -31.92 -7.25
C GLN A 23 -24.50 -31.12 -8.43
N ILE A 24 -25.75 -30.67 -8.30
CA ILE A 24 -26.45 -29.87 -9.34
C ILE A 24 -26.54 -28.38 -9.00
N ALA A 25 -26.03 -27.95 -7.84
CA ALA A 25 -26.20 -26.58 -7.34
C ALA A 25 -25.60 -25.52 -8.27
N SER A 26 -24.46 -25.81 -8.91
CA SER A 26 -23.83 -24.92 -9.90
C SER A 26 -24.70 -24.74 -11.14
N PHE A 27 -25.20 -25.83 -11.73
CA PHE A 27 -26.12 -25.80 -12.86
C PHE A 27 -27.42 -25.04 -12.53
N LEU A 28 -27.99 -25.28 -11.34
CA LEU A 28 -29.19 -24.58 -10.88
C LEU A 28 -28.91 -23.09 -10.64
N ALA A 29 -27.72 -22.72 -10.15
CA ALA A 29 -27.31 -21.32 -9.97
C ALA A 29 -27.17 -20.59 -11.31
N THR A 30 -26.50 -21.19 -12.31
CA THR A 30 -26.43 -20.63 -13.67
C THR A 30 -27.84 -20.45 -14.26
N SER A 31 -28.68 -21.49 -14.16
CA SER A 31 -30.07 -21.45 -14.64
C SER A 31 -30.93 -20.37 -13.96
N LEU A 32 -30.56 -19.92 -12.75
CA LEU A 32 -31.22 -18.80 -12.06
C LEU A 32 -30.70 -17.44 -12.55
N SER A 33 -29.40 -17.32 -12.81
CA SER A 33 -28.83 -16.13 -13.48
C SER A 33 -29.47 -15.89 -14.84
N ASP A 34 -29.66 -16.96 -15.63
CA ASP A 34 -30.35 -16.92 -16.93
C ASP A 34 -31.84 -16.53 -16.81
N CYS A 35 -32.42 -16.56 -15.60
CA CYS A 35 -33.77 -16.11 -15.31
C CYS A 35 -33.85 -14.68 -14.75
N GLY A 36 -32.75 -13.91 -14.79
CA GLY A 36 -32.63 -12.57 -14.18
C GLY A 36 -33.82 -11.64 -14.47
N GLU A 37 -34.21 -11.49 -15.73
CA GLU A 37 -35.36 -10.65 -16.17
C GLU A 37 -36.66 -10.93 -15.41
N LEU A 38 -36.92 -12.20 -15.06
CA LEU A 38 -38.12 -12.62 -14.33
C LEU A 38 -37.97 -12.48 -12.82
N LEU A 39 -36.74 -12.51 -12.31
CA LEU A 39 -36.42 -12.30 -10.90
C LEU A 39 -36.38 -10.80 -10.55
N SER A 40 -36.10 -9.94 -11.53
CA SER A 40 -36.10 -8.47 -11.43
C SER A 40 -37.42 -7.81 -11.84
N ALA A 41 -38.42 -8.58 -12.29
CA ALA A 41 -39.73 -8.05 -12.69
C ALA A 41 -40.60 -7.66 -11.47
N PRO A 42 -41.34 -6.54 -11.49
CA PRO A 42 -42.09 -6.04 -10.33
C PRO A 42 -43.32 -6.90 -10.00
N LEU A 43 -43.23 -7.76 -8.96
CA LEU A 43 -44.28 -8.71 -8.57
C LEU A 43 -45.65 -8.08 -8.20
N ASN A 44 -45.74 -6.76 -8.03
CA ASN A 44 -46.90 -6.07 -7.47
C ASN A 44 -47.77 -5.31 -8.50
N GLN A 45 -47.43 -5.30 -9.80
CA GLN A 45 -48.29 -4.65 -10.81
C GLN A 45 -49.40 -5.59 -11.31
N LYS A 46 -50.61 -5.03 -11.49
CA LYS A 46 -51.79 -5.76 -11.98
C LYS A 46 -51.78 -5.85 -13.52
N SER A 47 -51.05 -6.80 -14.05
CA SER A 47 -51.02 -7.11 -15.48
C SER A 47 -50.91 -8.63 -15.71
N GLY A 48 -51.08 -9.05 -16.97
CA GLY A 48 -50.71 -10.37 -17.50
C GLY A 48 -51.09 -11.64 -16.70
N LYS A 49 -52.00 -12.47 -17.25
CA LYS A 49 -52.24 -13.85 -16.74
C LYS A 49 -50.96 -14.72 -16.69
N SER A 50 -49.95 -14.37 -17.49
CA SER A 50 -48.60 -14.98 -17.51
C SER A 50 -47.69 -14.47 -16.38
N GLU A 51 -47.77 -13.18 -16.05
CA GLU A 51 -46.95 -12.52 -15.01
C GLU A 51 -47.37 -13.01 -13.62
N SER A 52 -48.67 -13.24 -13.42
CA SER A 52 -49.22 -13.88 -12.23
C SER A 52 -48.62 -15.27 -11.93
N ASP A 53 -48.43 -16.15 -12.94
CA ASP A 53 -47.78 -17.45 -12.72
C ASP A 53 -46.28 -17.27 -12.44
N ASN A 54 -45.58 -16.39 -13.17
CA ASN A 54 -44.17 -16.10 -12.91
C ASN A 54 -43.96 -15.64 -11.44
N ALA A 55 -44.78 -14.73 -10.93
CA ALA A 55 -44.76 -14.29 -9.53
C ALA A 55 -44.98 -15.46 -8.55
N VAL A 56 -45.88 -16.39 -8.87
CA VAL A 56 -46.09 -17.63 -8.08
C VAL A 56 -44.87 -18.56 -8.12
N GLN A 57 -44.18 -18.70 -9.26
CA GLN A 57 -42.94 -19.49 -9.33
C GLN A 57 -41.82 -18.84 -8.49
N VAL A 58 -41.65 -17.51 -8.56
CA VAL A 58 -40.67 -16.77 -7.75
C VAL A 58 -40.97 -16.90 -6.24
N HIS A 59 -42.24 -16.86 -5.84
CA HIS A 59 -42.62 -17.11 -4.45
C HIS A 59 -42.32 -18.56 -4.02
N LYS A 60 -42.66 -19.56 -4.84
CA LYS A 60 -42.33 -20.97 -4.58
C LYS A 60 -40.81 -21.19 -4.42
N LEU A 61 -40.00 -20.55 -5.26
CA LEU A 61 -38.54 -20.56 -5.15
C LEU A 61 -38.07 -19.96 -3.81
N LYS A 62 -38.49 -18.72 -3.49
CA LYS A 62 -38.10 -18.04 -2.23
C LYS A 62 -38.50 -18.86 -0.99
N THR A 63 -39.67 -19.48 -0.99
CA THR A 63 -40.15 -20.37 0.09
C THR A 63 -39.34 -21.68 0.16
N ARG A 64 -39.01 -22.31 -0.97
CA ARG A 64 -38.18 -23.54 -1.00
C ARG A 64 -36.74 -23.27 -0.55
N LEU A 65 -36.14 -22.15 -0.95
CA LEU A 65 -34.82 -21.72 -0.47
C LEU A 65 -34.84 -21.45 1.05
N SER A 66 -35.88 -20.78 1.56
CA SER A 66 -36.04 -20.56 3.00
C SER A 66 -36.12 -21.87 3.80
N SER A 67 -36.88 -22.84 3.27
CA SER A 67 -36.97 -24.20 3.83
C SER A 67 -35.60 -24.91 3.84
N LEU A 68 -34.82 -24.82 2.76
CA LEU A 68 -33.53 -25.50 2.66
C LEU A 68 -32.43 -24.85 3.53
N LEU A 69 -32.47 -23.53 3.79
CA LEU A 69 -31.60 -22.87 4.79
C LEU A 69 -31.86 -23.37 6.23
N GLN A 70 -33.08 -23.84 6.48
CA GLN A 70 -33.53 -24.38 7.77
C GLN A 70 -33.48 -25.92 7.84
N ASP A 71 -33.01 -26.60 6.78
CA ASP A 71 -32.89 -28.05 6.72
C ASP A 71 -31.96 -28.60 7.83
N ARG A 72 -32.17 -29.87 8.20
CA ARG A 72 -31.35 -30.59 9.19
C ARG A 72 -30.01 -31.06 8.58
N THR A 73 -30.00 -31.39 7.30
CA THR A 73 -28.81 -31.76 6.50
C THR A 73 -27.92 -30.54 6.23
N PHE A 74 -26.60 -30.74 6.07
CA PHE A 74 -25.70 -29.64 5.67
C PHE A 74 -25.72 -29.44 4.15
N GLU A 75 -26.08 -30.48 3.40
CA GLU A 75 -26.21 -30.53 1.95
C GLU A 75 -27.33 -29.62 1.45
N GLY A 76 -28.50 -29.66 2.13
CA GLY A 76 -29.62 -28.75 1.87
C GLY A 76 -29.24 -27.32 2.17
N ARG A 77 -28.61 -27.06 3.32
CA ARG A 77 -28.15 -25.72 3.72
C ARG A 77 -27.11 -25.18 2.75
N TRP A 78 -26.08 -25.95 2.39
CA TRP A 78 -25.04 -25.55 1.43
C TRP A 78 -25.63 -25.17 0.07
N THR A 79 -26.51 -26.02 -0.47
CA THR A 79 -27.20 -25.75 -1.75
C THR A 79 -28.03 -24.48 -1.65
N ALA A 80 -28.76 -24.29 -0.54
CA ALA A 80 -29.57 -23.09 -0.32
C ALA A 80 -28.74 -21.81 -0.29
N VAL A 81 -27.57 -21.81 0.38
CA VAL A 81 -26.67 -20.64 0.39
C VAL A 81 -26.24 -20.27 -1.04
N VAL A 82 -25.76 -21.24 -1.83
CA VAL A 82 -25.32 -21.03 -3.22
C VAL A 82 -26.45 -20.46 -4.08
N LEU A 83 -27.65 -21.04 -4.00
CA LEU A 83 -28.79 -20.60 -4.80
C LEU A 83 -29.38 -19.26 -4.32
N VAL A 84 -29.29 -18.94 -3.02
CA VAL A 84 -29.66 -17.62 -2.50
C VAL A 84 -28.73 -16.54 -3.06
N LYS A 85 -27.41 -16.78 -3.11
CA LYS A 85 -26.46 -15.85 -3.75
C LYS A 85 -26.87 -15.55 -5.20
N ALA A 86 -27.05 -16.60 -6.00
CA ALA A 86 -27.44 -16.47 -7.41
C ALA A 86 -28.80 -15.77 -7.58
N THR A 87 -29.81 -16.12 -6.79
CA THR A 87 -31.14 -15.50 -6.85
C THR A 87 -31.11 -14.00 -6.50
N VAL A 88 -30.28 -13.60 -5.52
CA VAL A 88 -30.11 -12.20 -5.12
C VAL A 88 -29.38 -11.39 -6.19
N GLU A 89 -28.30 -11.94 -6.77
CA GLU A 89 -27.55 -11.26 -7.84
C GLU A 89 -28.36 -11.13 -9.14
N ALA A 90 -29.14 -12.14 -9.48
CA ALA A 90 -29.97 -12.15 -10.69
C ALA A 90 -31.23 -11.26 -10.57
N GLY A 91 -31.90 -11.27 -9.41
CA GLY A 91 -33.15 -10.56 -9.21
C GLY A 91 -33.04 -9.15 -8.61
N GLN A 92 -31.84 -8.74 -8.21
CA GLN A 92 -31.53 -7.38 -7.74
C GLN A 92 -32.57 -6.86 -6.72
N TRP A 93 -33.09 -5.65 -6.92
CA TRP A 93 -34.08 -4.97 -6.07
C TRP A 93 -35.28 -5.83 -5.63
N GLU A 94 -35.92 -6.54 -6.57
CA GLU A 94 -37.14 -7.33 -6.32
C GLU A 94 -36.91 -8.59 -5.47
N VAL A 95 -35.66 -9.08 -5.43
CA VAL A 95 -35.24 -10.14 -4.51
C VAL A 95 -34.70 -9.56 -3.21
N LEU A 96 -33.86 -8.51 -3.28
CA LEU A 96 -33.25 -7.86 -2.13
C LEU A 96 -34.28 -7.32 -1.13
N ARG A 97 -35.36 -6.66 -1.58
CA ARG A 97 -36.38 -6.10 -0.66
C ARG A 97 -37.13 -7.15 0.18
N GLY A 98 -36.99 -8.44 -0.14
CA GLY A 98 -37.56 -9.55 0.61
C GLY A 98 -36.51 -10.52 1.19
N CYS A 99 -35.23 -10.14 1.23
CA CYS A 99 -34.16 -11.06 1.63
C CYS A 99 -33.88 -11.09 3.14
N GLU A 100 -34.50 -10.21 3.94
CA GLU A 100 -34.28 -10.10 5.40
C GLU A 100 -34.47 -11.42 6.18
N PRO A 101 -35.48 -12.27 5.89
CA PRO A 101 -35.58 -13.62 6.49
C PRO A 101 -34.46 -14.57 6.03
N LEU A 102 -33.97 -14.43 4.80
CA LEU A 102 -32.84 -15.22 4.27
C LEU A 102 -31.54 -14.80 4.96
N VAL A 103 -31.29 -13.50 5.14
CA VAL A 103 -30.13 -12.95 5.88
C VAL A 103 -30.12 -13.47 7.32
N ARG A 104 -31.25 -13.44 8.03
CA ARG A 104 -31.37 -13.98 9.39
C ARG A 104 -31.07 -15.48 9.46
N ASN A 105 -31.60 -16.25 8.50
CA ASN A 105 -31.32 -17.68 8.38
C ASN A 105 -29.84 -17.96 8.06
N LEU A 106 -29.22 -17.20 7.15
CA LEU A 106 -27.80 -17.28 6.81
C LEU A 106 -26.91 -17.00 8.04
N ILE A 107 -27.17 -15.94 8.80
CA ILE A 107 -26.42 -15.66 10.04
C ILE A 107 -26.52 -16.84 11.03
N SER A 108 -27.69 -17.50 11.13
CA SER A 108 -27.84 -18.70 11.98
C SER A 108 -26.95 -19.88 11.56
N ILE A 109 -26.62 -20.02 10.27
CA ILE A 109 -25.76 -21.10 9.74
C ILE A 109 -24.32 -20.94 10.23
N LEU A 110 -23.86 -19.71 10.47
CA LEU A 110 -22.52 -19.47 11.02
C LEU A 110 -22.36 -20.08 12.43
N ALA A 111 -23.42 -20.11 13.23
CA ALA A 111 -23.44 -20.70 14.57
C ALA A 111 -23.60 -22.24 14.59
N LYS A 112 -24.22 -22.84 13.57
CA LYS A 112 -24.42 -24.31 13.47
C LYS A 112 -23.09 -25.06 13.32
N PRO A 113 -23.00 -26.36 13.64
CA PRO A 113 -21.83 -27.21 13.37
C PRO A 113 -21.73 -27.60 11.87
N ASP A 114 -21.82 -26.61 10.98
CA ASP A 114 -21.77 -26.80 9.53
C ASP A 114 -20.33 -26.92 8.97
N PRO A 115 -20.12 -27.66 7.86
CA PRO A 115 -18.83 -27.76 7.19
C PRO A 115 -18.22 -26.40 6.80
N ALA A 116 -16.88 -26.37 6.71
CA ALA A 116 -16.16 -25.13 6.44
C ALA A 116 -16.53 -24.47 5.10
N SER A 117 -16.84 -25.27 4.07
CA SER A 117 -17.34 -24.80 2.77
C SER A 117 -18.68 -24.05 2.89
N THR A 118 -19.63 -24.59 3.66
CA THR A 118 -20.94 -23.96 3.93
C THR A 118 -20.77 -22.62 4.62
N LYS A 119 -19.93 -22.55 5.65
CA LYS A 119 -19.68 -21.29 6.38
C LYS A 119 -18.95 -20.25 5.54
N LYS A 120 -17.94 -20.64 4.76
CA LYS A 120 -17.27 -19.72 3.80
C LYS A 120 -18.24 -19.15 2.78
N MET A 121 -19.03 -20.01 2.13
CA MET A 121 -20.03 -19.56 1.15
C MET A 121 -21.10 -18.68 1.79
N CYS A 122 -21.46 -18.94 3.06
CA CYS A 122 -22.39 -18.11 3.81
C CYS A 122 -21.85 -16.71 4.11
N ILE A 123 -20.57 -16.59 4.50
CA ILE A 123 -19.89 -15.30 4.68
C ILE A 123 -19.86 -14.53 3.36
N ILE A 124 -19.46 -15.18 2.25
CA ILE A 124 -19.42 -14.58 0.91
C ILE A 124 -20.83 -14.10 0.48
N THR A 125 -21.86 -14.89 0.75
CA THR A 125 -23.25 -14.57 0.39
C THR A 125 -23.79 -13.40 1.21
N LEU A 126 -23.54 -13.37 2.53
CA LEU A 126 -23.91 -12.24 3.40
C LEU A 126 -23.19 -10.95 3.01
N THR A 127 -21.89 -11.03 2.76
CA THR A 127 -21.07 -9.90 2.27
C THR A 127 -21.64 -9.35 0.96
N ARG A 128 -21.99 -10.24 0.01
CA ARG A 128 -22.58 -9.84 -1.26
C ARG A 128 -23.98 -9.23 -1.12
N ILE A 129 -24.81 -9.70 -0.18
CA ILE A 129 -26.10 -9.06 0.12
C ILE A 129 -25.87 -7.64 0.66
N PHE A 130 -24.98 -7.46 1.64
CA PHE A 130 -24.69 -6.15 2.24
C PHE A 130 -23.96 -5.17 1.30
N HIS A 131 -23.26 -5.69 0.28
CA HIS A 131 -22.76 -4.90 -0.84
C HIS A 131 -23.91 -4.40 -1.73
N LEU A 132 -24.85 -5.28 -2.10
CA LEU A 132 -25.94 -4.96 -3.02
C LEU A 132 -27.02 -4.08 -2.36
N THR A 133 -27.27 -4.20 -1.06
CA THR A 133 -28.18 -3.29 -0.33
C THR A 133 -27.62 -1.87 -0.19
N TYR A 134 -26.30 -1.68 -0.23
CA TYR A 134 -25.65 -0.37 -0.06
C TYR A 134 -26.14 0.68 -1.08
N GLN A 135 -26.48 0.26 -2.30
CA GLN A 135 -27.02 1.13 -3.35
C GLN A 135 -28.43 1.67 -3.05
N TYR A 136 -29.10 1.15 -2.01
CA TYR A 136 -30.50 1.46 -1.71
C TYR A 136 -30.71 1.85 -0.24
N PRO A 137 -30.79 3.16 0.09
CA PRO A 137 -30.86 3.63 1.49
C PRO A 137 -32.01 3.07 2.35
N THR A 138 -33.11 2.61 1.75
CA THR A 138 -34.18 1.89 2.46
C THR A 138 -33.73 0.50 2.91
N LEU A 139 -33.12 -0.29 2.02
CA LEU A 139 -32.62 -1.64 2.34
C LEU A 139 -31.38 -1.62 3.25
N VAL A 140 -30.62 -0.51 3.25
CA VAL A 140 -29.64 -0.25 4.31
C VAL A 140 -30.34 -0.21 5.67
N ARG A 141 -31.38 0.62 5.83
CA ARG A 141 -32.12 0.77 7.09
C ARG A 141 -32.89 -0.49 7.51
N GLU A 142 -33.57 -1.13 6.56
CA GLU A 142 -34.50 -2.24 6.81
C GLU A 142 -33.80 -3.60 6.99
N ILE A 143 -32.69 -3.83 6.29
CA ILE A 143 -32.03 -5.14 6.24
C ILE A 143 -30.61 -5.08 6.80
N THR A 144 -29.83 -4.07 6.40
CA THR A 144 -28.38 -4.04 6.64
C THR A 144 -28.05 -3.60 8.06
N THR A 145 -28.55 -2.44 8.49
CA THR A 145 -28.39 -1.90 9.85
C THR A 145 -28.79 -2.88 10.96
N PRO A 146 -29.95 -3.55 10.92
CA PRO A 146 -30.31 -4.52 11.96
C PRO A 146 -29.52 -5.84 11.88
N SER A 147 -29.15 -6.32 10.68
CA SER A 147 -28.53 -7.65 10.52
C SER A 147 -27.00 -7.65 10.66
N MET A 148 -26.33 -6.57 10.24
CA MET A 148 -24.88 -6.51 10.14
C MET A 148 -24.15 -6.61 11.50
N PRO A 149 -24.60 -5.99 12.62
CA PRO A 149 -24.00 -6.22 13.93
C PRO A 149 -24.03 -7.68 14.37
N GLY A 150 -25.11 -8.41 14.04
CA GLY A 150 -25.22 -9.85 14.25
C GLY A 150 -24.22 -10.63 13.40
N PHE A 151 -24.11 -10.32 12.11
CA PHE A 151 -23.11 -10.90 11.22
C PHE A 151 -21.66 -10.67 11.68
N ILE A 152 -21.29 -9.44 12.02
CA ILE A 152 -19.94 -9.10 12.53
C ILE A 152 -19.64 -9.93 13.78
N THR A 153 -20.59 -10.02 14.72
CA THR A 153 -20.46 -10.81 15.94
C THR A 153 -20.28 -12.31 15.64
N SER A 154 -21.10 -12.88 14.74
CA SER A 154 -20.97 -14.28 14.32
C SER A 154 -19.65 -14.57 13.60
N ALA A 155 -19.21 -13.67 12.72
CA ALA A 155 -17.95 -13.80 11.98
C ALA A 155 -16.72 -13.72 12.91
N LEU A 156 -16.69 -12.74 13.83
CA LEU A 156 -15.66 -12.65 14.88
C LEU A 156 -15.63 -13.91 15.75
N ASN A 157 -16.80 -14.48 16.10
CA ASN A 157 -16.90 -15.69 16.91
C ASN A 157 -16.51 -16.97 16.14
N LEU A 158 -16.36 -16.95 14.82
CA LEU A 158 -15.75 -18.06 14.06
C LEU A 158 -14.23 -18.08 14.21
N VAL A 159 -13.59 -16.90 14.20
CA VAL A 159 -12.11 -16.75 14.18
C VAL A 159 -11.48 -16.53 15.56
N SER A 160 -12.27 -16.10 16.55
CA SER A 160 -11.79 -15.76 17.89
C SER A 160 -12.69 -16.31 18.99
N VAL A 161 -12.17 -16.33 20.22
CA VAL A 161 -12.93 -16.46 21.47
C VAL A 161 -12.76 -15.15 22.25
N LYS A 162 -13.83 -14.63 22.86
CA LYS A 162 -13.71 -13.67 23.96
C LYS A 162 -13.71 -14.47 25.27
N PRO A 163 -12.61 -14.52 26.04
CA PRO A 163 -12.61 -15.15 27.36
C PRO A 163 -13.56 -14.39 28.30
N SER A 164 -14.11 -15.06 29.31
CA SER A 164 -14.89 -14.36 30.35
C SER A 164 -14.02 -13.59 31.35
N SER A 165 -12.70 -13.83 31.33
CA SER A 165 -11.69 -13.29 32.25
C SER A 165 -10.91 -12.10 31.70
N GLU A 166 -11.00 -11.82 30.39
CA GLU A 166 -10.11 -10.86 29.71
C GLU A 166 -10.89 -9.96 28.74
N PRO A 167 -10.50 -8.69 28.57
CA PRO A 167 -11.19 -7.75 27.69
C PRO A 167 -10.93 -8.04 26.20
N THR A 168 -9.79 -8.64 25.86
CA THR A 168 -9.31 -8.88 24.50
C THR A 168 -9.84 -10.19 23.89
N ARG A 169 -9.94 -10.24 22.56
CA ARG A 169 -10.30 -11.47 21.83
C ARG A 169 -9.04 -12.29 21.55
N LYS A 170 -9.01 -13.55 21.97
CA LYS A 170 -7.94 -14.50 21.62
C LYS A 170 -8.25 -15.16 20.28
N LEU A 171 -7.28 -15.11 19.36
CA LEU A 171 -7.36 -15.79 18.07
C LEU A 171 -7.47 -17.31 18.28
N LYS A 172 -8.36 -17.97 17.56
CA LYS A 172 -8.45 -19.44 17.58
C LYS A 172 -7.36 -20.03 16.67
N PRO A 173 -6.58 -21.02 17.14
CA PRO A 173 -5.54 -21.64 16.32
C PRO A 173 -6.13 -22.27 15.06
N ASN A 174 -5.40 -22.12 13.94
CA ASN A 174 -5.66 -22.79 12.66
C ASN A 174 -7.11 -22.68 12.13
N THR A 175 -7.79 -21.55 12.33
CA THR A 175 -9.16 -21.40 11.80
C THR A 175 -9.19 -21.24 10.28
N PRO A 176 -9.90 -22.13 9.54
CA PRO A 176 -9.94 -22.06 8.08
C PRO A 176 -10.72 -20.85 7.56
N PHE A 177 -11.39 -20.10 8.43
CA PHE A 177 -12.26 -18.96 8.13
C PHE A 177 -11.54 -17.62 8.09
N LEU A 178 -10.31 -17.51 8.62
CA LEU A 178 -9.69 -16.23 8.96
C LEU A 178 -9.62 -15.26 7.77
N GLY A 179 -8.97 -15.64 6.67
CA GLY A 179 -8.91 -14.81 5.45
C GLY A 179 -10.29 -14.50 4.84
N THR A 180 -11.26 -15.42 4.94
CA THR A 180 -12.63 -15.17 4.44
C THR A 180 -13.39 -14.14 5.29
N VAL A 181 -13.13 -14.09 6.61
CA VAL A 181 -13.69 -13.08 7.50
C VAL A 181 -13.00 -11.72 7.32
N LEU A 182 -11.67 -11.70 7.21
CA LEU A 182 -10.91 -10.45 6.99
C LEU A 182 -11.27 -9.79 5.66
N HIS A 183 -11.31 -10.55 4.55
CA HIS A 183 -11.74 -10.03 3.25
C HIS A 183 -13.18 -9.47 3.29
N ALA A 184 -14.10 -10.14 4.01
CA ALA A 184 -15.45 -9.62 4.20
C ALA A 184 -15.46 -8.29 4.98
N PHE A 185 -14.54 -8.12 5.95
CA PHE A 185 -14.43 -6.86 6.69
C PHE A 185 -13.78 -5.74 5.86
N VAL A 186 -12.75 -5.99 5.04
CA VAL A 186 -12.21 -4.99 4.08
C VAL A 186 -13.33 -4.45 3.18
N GLU A 187 -14.13 -5.34 2.59
CA GLU A 187 -15.20 -4.96 1.66
C GLU A 187 -16.34 -4.16 2.33
N LEU A 188 -16.66 -4.48 3.59
CA LEU A 188 -17.81 -3.90 4.29
C LEU A 188 -17.47 -2.66 5.13
N ILE A 189 -16.26 -2.53 5.68
CA ILE A 189 -15.84 -1.33 6.44
C ILE A 189 -15.89 -0.08 5.56
N ALA A 190 -15.41 -0.16 4.31
CA ALA A 190 -15.42 0.96 3.37
C ALA A 190 -16.85 1.42 2.98
N ARG A 191 -17.87 0.57 3.13
CA ARG A 191 -19.27 0.86 2.77
C ARG A 191 -20.13 1.22 3.98
N HIS A 192 -19.92 0.56 5.11
CA HIS A 192 -20.78 0.67 6.30
C HIS A 192 -19.99 1.02 7.59
N PRO A 193 -19.07 2.00 7.56
CA PRO A 193 -18.10 2.22 8.66
C PRO A 193 -18.76 2.57 10.00
N THR A 194 -19.90 3.24 9.97
CA THR A 194 -20.69 3.60 11.17
C THR A 194 -21.22 2.37 11.92
N ILE A 195 -21.45 1.25 11.23
CA ILE A 195 -21.89 -0.03 11.82
C ILE A 195 -20.69 -0.79 12.42
N PHE A 196 -19.49 -0.60 11.86
CA PHE A 196 -18.26 -1.22 12.38
C PHE A 196 -17.68 -0.50 13.60
N ARG A 197 -17.93 0.81 13.79
CA ARG A 197 -17.40 1.62 14.91
C ARG A 197 -17.52 0.98 16.31
N PRO A 198 -18.65 0.36 16.73
CA PRO A 198 -18.74 -0.32 18.04
C PRO A 198 -17.85 -1.57 18.18
N PHE A 199 -17.31 -2.07 17.07
CA PHE A 199 -16.45 -3.25 17.02
C PHE A 199 -14.97 -2.90 16.81
N SER A 200 -14.60 -1.64 16.51
CA SER A 200 -13.23 -1.24 16.16
C SER A 200 -12.18 -1.70 17.18
N ALA A 201 -12.42 -1.53 18.49
CA ALA A 201 -11.49 -2.00 19.53
C ALA A 201 -11.34 -3.54 19.57
N GLN A 202 -12.43 -4.28 19.31
CA GLN A 202 -12.39 -5.74 19.19
C GLN A 202 -11.62 -6.17 17.94
N LEU A 203 -11.72 -5.40 16.86
CA LEU A 203 -10.99 -5.63 15.61
C LEU A 203 -9.50 -5.32 15.79
N HIS A 204 -9.11 -4.15 16.33
CA HIS A 204 -7.70 -3.85 16.63
C HIS A 204 -7.04 -4.95 17.46
N SER A 205 -7.65 -5.39 18.56
CA SER A 205 -7.06 -6.48 19.39
C SER A 205 -6.88 -7.81 18.65
N LEU A 206 -7.77 -8.13 17.70
CA LEU A 206 -7.65 -9.32 16.86
C LEU A 206 -6.55 -9.16 15.79
N LEU A 207 -6.42 -7.97 15.22
CA LEU A 207 -5.47 -7.68 14.15
C LEU A 207 -4.05 -7.54 14.68
N GLN A 208 -3.86 -6.90 15.84
CA GLN A 208 -2.60 -6.88 16.59
C GLN A 208 -2.08 -8.31 16.83
N ALA A 209 -2.97 -9.22 17.25
CA ALA A 209 -2.64 -10.62 17.48
C ALA A 209 -2.34 -11.44 16.20
N ILE A 210 -2.68 -10.93 15.01
CA ILE A 210 -2.34 -11.56 13.72
C ILE A 210 -1.02 -10.97 13.19
N ILE A 211 -0.90 -9.64 13.16
CA ILE A 211 0.28 -8.89 12.67
C ILE A 211 1.52 -9.23 13.50
N ALA A 212 1.39 -9.40 14.82
CA ALA A 212 2.50 -9.84 15.69
C ALA A 212 2.85 -11.33 15.57
N SER A 213 2.04 -12.17 14.91
CA SER A 213 2.17 -13.64 14.99
C SER A 213 3.01 -14.28 13.87
N LYS A 214 4.16 -13.66 13.53
CA LYS A 214 5.16 -14.27 12.62
C LYS A 214 6.10 -15.27 13.32
N LYS A 215 5.54 -16.17 14.14
CA LYS A 215 6.24 -17.41 14.52
C LYS A 215 6.18 -18.44 13.38
N SER A 216 6.81 -18.07 12.25
CA SER A 216 7.30 -18.84 11.08
C SER A 216 6.48 -19.97 10.44
N ALA A 217 5.31 -20.36 10.96
CA ALA A 217 4.51 -21.49 10.47
C ALA A 217 2.99 -21.42 10.79
N SER A 218 2.51 -20.46 11.58
CA SER A 218 1.15 -20.44 12.13
C SER A 218 0.09 -19.78 11.24
N ILE A 219 0.44 -18.73 10.50
CA ILE A 219 -0.49 -17.92 9.70
C ILE A 219 0.09 -17.72 8.28
N PRO A 220 -0.66 -17.98 7.19
CA PRO A 220 -0.20 -17.70 5.83
C PRO A 220 -0.13 -16.20 5.53
N GLU A 221 0.89 -15.76 4.79
CA GLU A 221 1.10 -14.33 4.46
C GLU A 221 -0.13 -13.63 3.86
N PRO A 222 -0.91 -14.21 2.92
CA PRO A 222 -2.13 -13.59 2.39
C PRO A 222 -3.25 -13.33 3.43
N VAL A 223 -3.11 -13.86 4.65
CA VAL A 223 -4.00 -13.59 5.80
C VAL A 223 -3.44 -12.46 6.67
N VAL A 224 -2.12 -12.25 6.68
CA VAL A 224 -1.46 -11.07 7.27
C VAL A 224 -1.74 -9.85 6.40
N ASP A 225 -1.57 -9.95 5.07
CA ASP A 225 -1.88 -8.87 4.12
C ASP A 225 -3.33 -8.36 4.27
N LEU A 226 -4.28 -9.30 4.45
CA LEU A 226 -5.68 -8.97 4.72
C LEU A 226 -5.90 -8.37 6.12
N ALA A 227 -5.07 -8.73 7.12
CA ALA A 227 -5.15 -8.12 8.45
C ALA A 227 -4.60 -6.68 8.44
N GLU A 228 -3.51 -6.43 7.71
CA GLU A 228 -2.97 -5.08 7.47
C GLU A 228 -4.02 -4.20 6.75
N GLN A 229 -4.65 -4.72 5.68
CA GLN A 229 -5.73 -4.02 4.97
C GLN A 229 -6.93 -3.70 5.88
N VAL A 230 -7.39 -4.62 6.73
CA VAL A 230 -8.45 -4.32 7.71
C VAL A 230 -7.98 -3.29 8.73
N PHE A 231 -6.73 -3.39 9.23
CA PHE A 231 -6.17 -2.46 10.21
C PHE A 231 -6.14 -1.03 9.66
N ILE A 232 -5.64 -0.85 8.44
CA ILE A 232 -5.66 0.43 7.72
C ILE A 232 -7.10 0.89 7.54
N ALA A 233 -8.00 0.03 7.07
CA ALA A 233 -9.39 0.39 6.79
C ALA A 233 -10.18 0.88 8.04
N LEU A 234 -9.77 0.53 9.26
CA LEU A 234 -10.44 0.98 10.50
C LEU A 234 -10.45 2.50 10.69
N HIS A 235 -9.58 3.29 10.04
CA HIS A 235 -9.65 4.76 10.08
C HIS A 235 -11.00 5.30 9.54
N ASN A 236 -11.67 4.57 8.64
CA ASN A 236 -13.00 4.94 8.13
C ASN A 236 -14.07 4.88 9.24
N CYS A 237 -13.87 4.08 10.28
CA CYS A 237 -14.80 3.94 11.41
C CYS A 237 -14.80 5.16 12.35
N ALA A 238 -13.90 6.13 12.16
CA ALA A 238 -13.77 7.36 12.95
C ALA A 238 -15.11 8.12 13.12
N PRO A 239 -15.32 8.85 14.23
CA PRO A 239 -16.46 9.76 14.38
C PRO A 239 -16.32 11.01 13.48
N LYS A 240 -17.45 11.68 13.19
CA LYS A 240 -17.53 13.10 12.75
C LYS A 240 -16.38 13.61 11.83
N ASN A 241 -16.11 12.93 10.72
CA ASN A 241 -15.08 13.28 9.73
C ASN A 241 -13.61 13.26 10.23
N THR A 242 -13.31 12.76 11.43
CA THR A 242 -11.91 12.65 11.93
C THR A 242 -11.14 11.47 11.31
N SER A 243 -11.63 10.89 10.21
CA SER A 243 -11.00 9.74 9.52
C SER A 243 -9.58 10.04 9.05
N GLY A 244 -9.30 11.28 8.61
CA GLY A 244 -7.95 11.70 8.25
C GLY A 244 -7.02 11.93 9.44
N GLU A 245 -7.57 12.21 10.62
CA GLU A 245 -6.81 12.34 11.87
C GLU A 245 -6.49 10.95 12.44
N GLU A 246 -7.46 10.03 12.46
CA GLU A 246 -7.23 8.63 12.85
C GLU A 246 -6.25 7.92 11.92
N TRP A 247 -6.33 8.15 10.60
CA TRP A 247 -5.34 7.65 9.64
C TRP A 247 -3.93 8.15 10.00
N ARG A 248 -3.79 9.45 10.31
CA ARG A 248 -2.50 10.08 10.65
C ARG A 248 -1.97 9.64 12.01
N ASN A 249 -2.85 9.38 12.96
CA ASN A 249 -2.49 8.87 14.27
C ASN A 249 -2.03 7.42 14.16
N ALA A 250 -2.75 6.57 13.42
CA ALA A 250 -2.35 5.19 13.16
C ALA A 250 -1.00 5.12 12.40
N SER A 251 -0.80 5.92 11.34
CA SER A 251 0.48 5.95 10.61
C SER A 251 1.65 6.41 11.50
N ARG A 252 1.41 7.32 12.46
CA ARG A 252 2.40 7.74 13.46
C ARG A 252 2.71 6.64 14.48
N LEU A 253 1.71 5.92 14.99
CA LEU A 253 1.94 4.79 15.90
C LEU A 253 2.74 3.66 15.21
N VAL A 254 2.52 3.44 13.91
CA VAL A 254 3.36 2.54 13.10
C VAL A 254 4.80 3.07 13.02
N LEU A 255 5.03 4.34 12.67
CA LEU A 255 6.38 4.94 12.66
C LEU A 255 7.09 4.79 14.02
N SER A 256 6.42 5.10 15.13
CA SER A 256 6.98 4.93 16.48
C SER A 256 7.26 3.46 16.85
N SER A 257 6.42 2.52 16.39
CA SER A 257 6.65 1.08 16.54
C SER A 257 7.85 0.59 15.71
N ILE A 258 8.05 1.12 14.50
CA ILE A 258 9.25 0.84 13.67
C ILE A 258 10.51 1.36 14.37
N HIS A 259 10.52 2.60 14.85
CA HIS A 259 11.68 3.17 15.57
C HIS A 259 12.02 2.36 16.83
N ARG A 260 11.03 2.06 17.69
CA ARG A 260 11.26 1.22 18.89
C ARG A 260 11.76 -0.18 18.53
N THR A 261 11.24 -0.79 17.46
CA THR A 261 11.74 -2.08 16.97
C THR A 261 13.20 -1.97 16.50
N SER A 262 13.54 -0.88 15.81
CA SER A 262 14.91 -0.58 15.33
C SER A 262 15.89 -0.41 16.49
N ASP A 263 15.48 0.27 17.58
CA ASP A 263 16.31 0.47 18.77
C ASP A 263 16.84 -0.86 19.34
N TYR A 264 16.00 -1.91 19.36
CA TYR A 264 16.42 -3.25 19.77
C TYR A 264 17.17 -4.00 18.66
N VAL A 265 16.68 -3.99 17.41
CA VAL A 265 17.30 -4.73 16.29
C VAL A 265 18.72 -4.23 15.98
N PHE A 266 18.99 -2.94 16.14
CA PHE A 266 20.30 -2.33 15.85
C PHE A 266 21.20 -2.18 17.08
N ARG A 267 20.84 -2.72 18.26
CA ARG A 267 21.62 -2.58 19.51
C ARG A 267 23.08 -3.06 19.44
N ALA A 268 23.41 -3.87 18.43
CA ALA A 268 24.77 -4.31 18.09
C ALA A 268 25.66 -3.21 17.45
N VAL A 269 25.07 -2.06 17.11
CA VAL A 269 25.68 -0.95 16.37
C VAL A 269 25.48 0.35 17.14
N VAL A 270 26.49 1.22 17.15
CA VAL A 270 26.36 2.61 17.59
C VAL A 270 25.89 3.42 16.40
N GLU A 271 24.60 3.72 16.36
CA GLU A 271 23.99 4.52 15.28
C GLU A 271 24.54 5.95 15.29
N GLN A 272 24.83 6.48 14.10
CA GLN A 272 25.24 7.88 13.89
C GLN A 272 24.07 8.78 13.45
N TRP A 273 22.86 8.22 13.37
CA TRP A 273 21.63 8.94 13.06
C TRP A 273 21.09 9.67 14.30
N GLU A 274 20.62 10.89 14.10
CA GLU A 274 19.84 11.65 15.09
C GLU A 274 18.57 12.16 14.43
N SER A 275 17.40 11.79 14.95
CA SER A 275 16.10 12.17 14.36
C SER A 275 15.89 13.68 14.30
N VAL A 276 15.12 14.13 13.32
CA VAL A 276 14.58 15.50 13.31
C VAL A 276 13.51 15.69 14.42
N ASP A 277 12.85 14.61 14.88
CA ASP A 277 11.91 14.65 16.00
C ASP A 277 12.63 14.52 17.35
N VAL A 278 12.52 15.55 18.19
CA VAL A 278 13.09 15.59 19.55
C VAL A 278 12.57 14.43 20.42
N ASN A 279 11.34 13.97 20.21
CA ASN A 279 10.77 12.87 20.98
C ASN A 279 11.51 11.55 20.73
N LEU A 280 12.06 11.35 19.52
CA LEU A 280 12.82 10.15 19.17
C LEU A 280 14.28 10.20 19.65
N ARG A 281 14.85 11.41 19.86
CA ARG A 281 16.20 11.61 20.40
C ARG A 281 16.40 11.15 21.84
N HIS A 282 15.30 10.91 22.58
CA HIS A 282 15.31 10.58 24.01
C HIS A 282 14.56 9.27 24.33
N ALA A 283 14.14 8.52 23.31
CA ALA A 283 13.29 7.33 23.46
C ALA A 283 14.04 6.04 23.81
N THR A 284 15.39 6.05 23.80
CA THR A 284 16.23 4.87 24.00
C THR A 284 16.10 4.30 25.42
N THR A 285 15.15 3.39 25.59
CA THR A 285 14.92 2.65 26.84
C THR A 285 16.20 1.91 27.23
N PRO A 286 16.67 1.96 28.49
CA PRO A 286 17.91 1.30 28.90
C PRO A 286 17.80 -0.22 28.68
N GLN A 287 18.56 -0.74 27.72
CA GLN A 287 18.48 -2.14 27.31
C GLN A 287 19.36 -3.05 28.16
N ASN A 288 18.86 -4.25 28.48
CA ASN A 288 19.67 -5.27 29.13
C ASN A 288 20.46 -6.10 28.10
N TYR A 289 21.69 -5.69 27.82
CA TYR A 289 22.58 -6.38 26.89
C TYR A 289 23.02 -7.79 27.35
N SER A 290 22.69 -8.21 28.59
CA SER A 290 22.93 -9.59 29.04
C SER A 290 21.85 -10.61 28.62
N GLN A 291 20.74 -10.13 28.05
CA GLN A 291 19.62 -10.95 27.58
C GLN A 291 19.55 -10.97 26.05
N GLU A 292 18.91 -12.00 25.49
CA GLU A 292 18.59 -12.09 24.06
C GLU A 292 17.85 -10.83 23.58
N VAL A 293 18.11 -10.40 22.34
CA VAL A 293 17.44 -9.21 21.76
C VAL A 293 15.93 -9.42 21.72
N GLY A 294 15.19 -8.45 22.25
CA GLY A 294 13.74 -8.53 22.31
C GLY A 294 13.11 -7.35 23.03
N ASP A 295 11.79 -7.29 22.95
CA ASP A 295 10.93 -6.33 23.65
C ASP A 295 9.86 -7.14 24.38
N ASP A 296 9.89 -7.12 25.72
CA ASP A 296 8.93 -7.87 26.55
C ASP A 296 7.55 -7.19 26.64
N GLY A 297 7.46 -5.91 26.26
CA GLY A 297 6.26 -5.10 26.43
C GLY A 297 5.37 -5.02 25.18
N PRO A 298 4.14 -4.49 25.32
CA PRO A 298 3.41 -3.95 24.18
C PRO A 298 4.13 -2.71 23.65
N ASP A 299 4.15 -2.56 22.31
CA ASP A 299 4.70 -1.39 21.64
C ASP A 299 3.66 -0.26 21.45
N PRO A 300 4.00 0.90 20.84
CA PRO A 300 3.05 1.98 20.57
C PRO A 300 1.82 1.58 19.72
N LEU A 301 1.92 0.49 18.95
CA LEU A 301 0.84 -0.04 18.13
C LEU A 301 0.02 -1.12 18.88
N GLY A 302 0.42 -1.47 20.10
CA GLY A 302 -0.17 -2.54 20.92
C GLY A 302 0.17 -3.95 20.46
N LEU A 303 1.22 -4.13 19.63
CA LEU A 303 1.70 -5.45 19.24
C LEU A 303 2.47 -6.09 20.40
N ALA A 304 2.20 -7.37 20.65
CA ALA A 304 2.82 -8.15 21.73
C ALA A 304 4.35 -8.27 21.58
N GLY A 305 5.04 -8.60 22.68
CA GLY A 305 6.49 -8.73 22.74
C GLY A 305 7.09 -9.82 21.83
N TRP A 306 8.40 -9.74 21.61
CA TRP A 306 9.16 -10.57 20.67
C TRP A 306 10.59 -10.79 21.14
N HIS A 307 11.22 -11.89 20.69
CA HIS A 307 12.57 -12.30 21.07
C HIS A 307 13.32 -12.91 19.87
N GLY A 308 14.63 -12.69 19.82
CA GLY A 308 15.53 -13.14 18.75
C GLY A 308 15.59 -12.17 17.56
N ILE A 309 16.79 -11.96 17.01
CA ILE A 309 17.07 -10.94 15.97
C ILE A 309 16.17 -11.11 14.73
N HIS A 310 15.97 -12.35 14.28
CA HIS A 310 15.11 -12.68 13.13
C HIS A 310 13.64 -12.28 13.37
N SER A 311 13.12 -12.46 14.59
CA SER A 311 11.75 -12.04 14.96
C SER A 311 11.61 -10.52 14.93
N GLY A 312 12.64 -9.79 15.34
CA GLY A 312 12.69 -8.32 15.28
C GLY A 312 12.73 -7.81 13.85
N VAL A 313 13.52 -8.45 12.98
CA VAL A 313 13.58 -8.16 11.54
C VAL A 313 12.24 -8.44 10.86
N ASP A 314 11.61 -9.59 11.14
CA ASP A 314 10.29 -9.93 10.61
C ASP A 314 9.20 -8.95 11.06
N ARG A 315 9.26 -8.49 12.32
CA ARG A 315 8.39 -7.42 12.85
C ARG A 315 8.64 -6.11 12.09
N LEU A 316 9.90 -5.70 11.95
CA LEU A 316 10.31 -4.47 11.28
C LEU A 316 9.83 -4.42 9.82
N ILE A 317 10.04 -5.51 9.07
CA ILE A 317 9.56 -5.68 7.69
C ILE A 317 8.03 -5.63 7.60
N THR A 318 7.33 -6.24 8.56
CA THR A 318 5.85 -6.24 8.59
C THR A 318 5.30 -4.84 8.91
N LEU A 319 5.95 -4.09 9.80
CA LEU A 319 5.59 -2.70 10.09
C LEU A 319 5.89 -1.75 8.92
N LEU A 320 7.02 -1.96 8.21
CA LEU A 320 7.33 -1.24 6.97
C LEU A 320 6.28 -1.52 5.88
N ARG A 321 5.85 -2.78 5.71
CA ARG A 321 4.78 -3.13 4.76
C ARG A 321 3.41 -2.61 5.17
N LEU A 322 3.09 -2.57 6.46
CA LEU A 322 1.89 -1.89 6.97
C LEU A 322 1.94 -0.38 6.64
N LEU A 323 3.11 0.27 6.74
CA LEU A 323 3.30 1.68 6.38
C LEU A 323 3.19 1.93 4.86
N SER A 324 3.76 1.06 4.02
CA SER A 324 3.48 1.01 2.57
C SER A 324 1.98 0.87 2.30
N GLY A 325 1.31 -0.03 3.03
CA GLY A 325 -0.13 -0.22 2.94
C GLY A 325 -0.93 1.05 3.26
N PHE A 326 -0.49 1.88 4.20
CA PHE A 326 -1.12 3.19 4.46
C PHE A 326 -1.01 4.12 3.23
N LEU A 327 0.14 4.15 2.55
CA LEU A 327 0.36 4.97 1.35
C LEU A 327 -0.45 4.49 0.13
N SER A 328 -0.50 3.17 -0.09
CA SER A 328 -1.08 2.56 -1.29
C SER A 328 -2.60 2.30 -1.20
N ASN A 329 -3.25 2.55 -0.06
CA ASN A 329 -4.71 2.38 0.09
C ASN A 329 -5.47 3.71 -0.15
N PRO A 330 -6.44 3.75 -1.09
CA PRO A 330 -7.22 4.96 -1.37
C PRO A 330 -8.16 5.31 -0.21
N THR A 331 -8.18 6.59 0.19
CA THR A 331 -9.00 7.11 1.29
C THR A 331 -10.19 7.94 0.78
N ALA A 332 -11.31 7.92 1.52
CA ALA A 332 -12.50 8.71 1.19
C ALA A 332 -12.40 10.19 1.63
N SER A 333 -11.34 10.55 2.36
CA SER A 333 -11.04 11.88 2.88
C SER A 333 -9.55 12.19 2.68
N THR A 334 -9.21 13.47 2.45
CA THR A 334 -7.82 13.93 2.40
C THR A 334 -7.06 13.60 3.69
N VAL A 335 -5.87 13.02 3.56
CA VAL A 335 -4.98 12.65 4.69
C VAL A 335 -3.68 13.46 4.65
N THR A 336 -3.00 13.60 5.79
CA THR A 336 -1.66 14.21 5.84
C THR A 336 -0.58 13.14 5.97
N ILE A 337 0.11 12.83 4.87
CA ILE A 337 1.23 11.89 4.85
C ILE A 337 2.47 12.56 5.49
N PRO A 338 3.10 11.96 6.52
CA PRO A 338 4.24 12.56 7.22
C PRO A 338 5.58 12.31 6.48
N VAL A 339 5.67 12.74 5.22
CA VAL A 339 6.80 12.43 4.29
C VAL A 339 8.18 12.58 4.94
N GLY A 340 8.44 13.69 5.63
CA GLY A 340 9.72 13.92 6.29
C GLY A 340 10.08 12.91 7.39
N HIS A 341 9.10 12.33 8.08
CA HIS A 341 9.34 11.28 9.09
C HIS A 341 9.58 9.92 8.42
N ILE A 342 8.97 9.67 7.26
CA ILE A 342 9.22 8.46 6.45
C ILE A 342 10.65 8.51 5.89
N LEU A 343 11.11 9.67 5.42
CA LEU A 343 12.48 9.87 4.95
C LEU A 343 13.51 9.82 6.10
N ASP A 344 13.21 10.39 7.28
CA ASP A 344 14.07 10.28 8.47
C ASP A 344 14.21 8.83 8.93
N LEU A 345 13.09 8.09 8.99
CA LEU A 345 13.07 6.67 9.30
C LEU A 345 13.85 5.83 8.29
N THR A 346 13.56 5.95 6.98
CA THR A 346 14.30 5.14 6.00
C THR A 346 15.77 5.52 5.99
N SER A 347 16.11 6.80 6.18
CA SER A 347 17.51 7.27 6.32
C SER A 347 18.22 6.52 7.45
N ARG A 348 17.63 6.50 8.66
CA ARG A 348 18.10 5.70 9.81
C ARG A 348 18.38 4.27 9.40
N LEU A 349 17.36 3.56 8.89
CA LEU A 349 17.45 2.15 8.51
C LEU A 349 18.59 1.92 7.50
N THR A 350 18.66 2.73 6.44
CA THR A 350 19.67 2.62 5.37
C THR A 350 21.08 3.09 5.76
N SER A 351 21.24 3.74 6.92
CA SER A 351 22.55 4.14 7.42
C SER A 351 23.34 2.96 8.02
N VAL A 352 22.63 1.93 8.50
CA VAL A 352 23.21 0.73 9.14
C VAL A 352 23.63 -0.27 8.07
N ILE A 353 24.85 -0.11 7.54
CA ILE A 353 25.44 -1.03 6.56
C ILE A 353 26.47 -1.97 7.19
N ALA A 354 26.57 -3.20 6.68
CA ALA A 354 27.61 -4.13 7.09
C ALA A 354 29.02 -3.57 6.74
N PRO A 355 30.00 -3.63 7.66
CA PRO A 355 31.34 -3.10 7.40
C PRO A 355 32.04 -3.89 6.29
N SER A 356 32.36 -3.21 5.19
CA SER A 356 33.31 -3.69 4.19
C SER A 356 34.74 -3.71 4.76
N ASP A 357 35.66 -4.47 4.16
CA ASP A 357 37.06 -4.53 4.60
C ASP A 357 37.72 -3.13 4.60
N GLY A 358 37.89 -2.56 5.80
CA GLY A 358 38.39 -1.20 6.03
C GLY A 358 37.35 -0.16 6.47
N GLY A 359 36.06 -0.52 6.59
CA GLY A 359 34.97 0.37 7.03
C GLY A 359 34.74 0.33 8.54
N ASN A 360 34.79 1.49 9.20
CA ASN A 360 34.55 1.64 10.64
C ASN A 360 33.05 1.67 10.99
N ALA A 361 32.36 0.53 10.90
CA ALA A 361 31.10 0.36 11.63
C ALA A 361 31.43 0.35 13.14
N GLN A 362 30.94 1.35 13.87
CA GLN A 362 31.13 1.44 15.33
C GLN A 362 30.24 0.40 16.02
N ASN A 363 30.77 -0.82 16.18
CA ASN A 363 30.04 -1.90 16.84
C ASN A 363 29.89 -1.65 18.34
N ASN A 364 28.74 -1.99 18.91
CA ASN A 364 28.57 -2.03 20.36
C ASN A 364 29.39 -3.20 20.93
N LEU A 365 30.46 -2.88 21.68
CA LEU A 365 31.36 -3.88 22.27
C LEU A 365 30.73 -4.74 23.37
N GLN A 366 29.52 -4.38 23.83
CA GLN A 366 28.77 -5.15 24.82
C GLN A 366 27.93 -6.28 24.20
N ILE A 367 27.77 -6.30 22.87
CA ILE A 367 26.99 -7.33 22.15
C ILE A 367 27.90 -8.43 21.60
N GLY A 368 27.44 -9.68 21.72
CA GLY A 368 28.13 -10.86 21.23
C GLY A 368 28.27 -10.87 19.71
N ARG A 369 29.39 -11.42 19.22
CA ARG A 369 29.68 -11.53 17.78
C ARG A 369 28.55 -12.22 17.00
N GLU A 370 27.94 -13.25 17.57
CA GLU A 370 26.89 -14.06 16.92
C GLU A 370 25.64 -13.24 16.56
N GLU A 371 25.15 -12.40 17.49
CA GLU A 371 23.99 -11.54 17.27
C GLU A 371 24.29 -10.49 16.17
N ARG A 372 25.47 -9.86 16.23
CA ARG A 372 25.90 -8.87 15.25
C ARG A 372 26.12 -9.49 13.86
N ASP A 373 26.81 -10.62 13.77
CA ASP A 373 27.04 -11.31 12.50
C ASP A 373 25.71 -11.86 11.93
N SER A 374 24.70 -12.09 12.77
CA SER A 374 23.31 -12.39 12.37
C SER A 374 22.55 -11.16 11.85
N LEU A 375 22.66 -10.00 12.52
CA LEU A 375 22.12 -8.72 12.02
C LEU A 375 22.64 -8.42 10.61
N TRP A 376 23.95 -8.60 10.37
CA TRP A 376 24.55 -8.41 9.04
C TRP A 376 24.00 -9.35 7.96
N ALA A 377 23.51 -10.54 8.32
CA ALA A 377 22.85 -11.45 7.37
C ALA A 377 21.40 -11.02 7.05
N GLU A 378 20.75 -10.28 7.96
CA GLU A 378 19.36 -9.85 7.86
C GLU A 378 19.18 -8.44 7.23
N LEU A 379 20.20 -7.57 7.29
CA LEU A 379 20.16 -6.20 6.73
C LEU A 379 19.58 -6.12 5.30
N PRO A 380 19.93 -6.99 4.33
CA PRO A 380 19.38 -6.89 2.98
C PRO A 380 17.86 -7.09 2.91
N ARG A 381 17.24 -7.74 3.90
CA ARG A 381 15.78 -7.88 3.97
C ARG A 381 15.13 -6.58 4.48
N ILE A 382 15.76 -5.92 5.46
CA ILE A 382 15.33 -4.60 5.96
C ILE A 382 15.44 -3.56 4.84
N HIS A 383 16.59 -3.50 4.17
CA HIS A 383 16.83 -2.55 3.09
C HIS A 383 15.96 -2.79 1.86
N THR A 384 15.62 -4.04 1.53
CA THR A 384 14.64 -4.35 0.46
C THR A 384 13.27 -3.76 0.80
N ALA A 385 12.77 -3.97 2.03
CA ALA A 385 11.51 -3.37 2.49
C ALA A 385 11.56 -1.82 2.56
N CYS A 386 12.73 -1.23 2.80
CA CYS A 386 12.91 0.22 2.70
C CYS A 386 12.80 0.72 1.25
N MET A 387 13.35 0.00 0.27
CA MET A 387 13.22 0.35 -1.15
C MET A 387 11.79 0.17 -1.66
N GLU A 388 11.06 -0.85 -1.18
CA GLU A 388 9.63 -1.02 -1.42
C GLU A 388 8.83 0.18 -0.88
N LEU A 389 9.06 0.58 0.37
CA LEU A 389 8.41 1.75 0.97
C LEU A 389 8.72 3.07 0.23
N LEU A 390 9.95 3.25 -0.24
CA LEU A 390 10.34 4.42 -1.05
C LEU A 390 9.68 4.39 -2.44
N LEU A 391 9.52 3.22 -3.06
CA LEU A 391 8.80 3.04 -4.31
C LEU A 391 7.30 3.33 -4.16
N ASP A 392 6.66 2.81 -3.11
CA ASP A 392 5.25 3.10 -2.81
C ASP A 392 5.03 4.60 -2.52
N LEU A 393 5.96 5.25 -1.81
CA LEU A 393 5.91 6.69 -1.57
C LEU A 393 6.05 7.52 -2.86
N ILE A 394 6.90 7.08 -3.80
CA ILE A 394 7.00 7.69 -5.15
C ILE A 394 5.70 7.50 -5.92
N ASN A 395 5.15 6.29 -5.94
CA ASN A 395 3.93 5.96 -6.70
C ASN A 395 2.67 6.65 -6.13
N ALA A 396 2.57 6.83 -4.81
CA ALA A 396 1.40 7.42 -4.16
C ALA A 396 1.37 8.97 -4.23
N LEU A 397 2.51 9.62 -4.48
CA LEU A 397 2.65 11.08 -4.47
C LEU A 397 3.11 11.69 -5.81
N GLU A 398 3.58 10.85 -6.73
CA GLU A 398 4.00 11.19 -8.10
C GLU A 398 4.89 12.45 -8.16
N THR A 399 4.47 13.46 -8.92
CA THR A 399 5.21 14.73 -9.12
C THR A 399 5.44 15.53 -7.83
N SER A 400 4.68 15.26 -6.76
CA SER A 400 4.89 15.89 -5.44
C SER A 400 6.22 15.48 -4.79
N MET A 401 6.85 14.39 -5.26
CA MET A 401 8.11 13.88 -4.73
C MET A 401 9.37 14.52 -5.33
N ILE A 402 9.23 15.34 -6.39
CA ILE A 402 10.37 16.02 -7.04
C ILE A 402 11.30 16.75 -6.06
N PRO A 403 10.84 17.47 -5.01
CA PRO A 403 11.72 18.16 -4.06
C PRO A 403 12.62 17.25 -3.21
N VAL A 404 12.29 15.96 -3.08
CA VAL A 404 13.02 14.98 -2.26
C VAL A 404 13.62 13.83 -3.10
N ALA A 405 13.33 13.79 -4.40
CA ALA A 405 13.77 12.73 -5.32
C ALA A 405 15.31 12.56 -5.37
N GLN A 406 16.08 13.63 -5.18
CA GLN A 406 17.54 13.57 -5.05
C GLN A 406 17.98 12.80 -3.80
N THR A 407 17.35 13.05 -2.66
CA THR A 407 17.65 12.36 -1.39
C THR A 407 17.36 10.87 -1.50
N ILE A 408 16.24 10.50 -2.12
CA ILE A 408 15.87 9.10 -2.37
C ILE A 408 16.89 8.46 -3.32
N LEU A 409 17.28 9.14 -4.41
CA LEU A 409 18.32 8.65 -5.33
C LEU A 409 19.65 8.38 -4.61
N GLU A 410 20.11 9.31 -3.77
CA GLU A 410 21.37 9.18 -3.02
C GLU A 410 21.32 8.02 -2.01
N GLN A 411 20.19 7.88 -1.31
CA GLN A 411 19.92 6.79 -0.38
C GLN A 411 19.86 5.41 -1.05
N THR A 412 19.16 5.29 -2.18
CA THR A 412 19.13 4.07 -2.99
C THR A 412 20.52 3.72 -3.54
N LEU A 413 21.30 4.70 -4.00
CA LEU A 413 22.68 4.50 -4.45
C LEU A 413 23.64 4.11 -3.31
N TRP A 414 23.40 4.57 -2.08
CA TRP A 414 24.16 4.18 -0.90
C TRP A 414 23.97 2.70 -0.58
N VAL A 415 22.72 2.27 -0.41
CA VAL A 415 22.35 0.85 -0.16
C VAL A 415 22.86 -0.05 -1.28
N PHE A 416 22.67 0.33 -2.54
CA PHE A 416 23.15 -0.46 -3.69
C PHE A 416 24.67 -0.67 -3.66
N ARG A 417 25.47 0.33 -3.26
CA ARG A 417 26.93 0.18 -3.18
C ARG A 417 27.36 -0.83 -2.12
N ALA A 418 26.68 -0.84 -0.98
CA ALA A 418 26.93 -1.80 0.11
C ALA A 418 26.43 -3.22 -0.23
N GLU A 419 25.23 -3.35 -0.81
CA GLU A 419 24.48 -4.62 -0.81
C GLU A 419 24.13 -5.18 -2.21
N LYS A 420 24.76 -4.70 -3.28
CA LYS A 420 24.64 -5.26 -4.66
C LYS A 420 24.98 -6.76 -4.81
N PHE A 421 25.42 -7.45 -3.76
CA PHE A 421 25.51 -8.91 -3.76
C PHE A 421 24.13 -9.60 -3.64
N SER A 422 23.14 -8.92 -3.05
CA SER A 422 21.76 -9.39 -2.97
C SER A 422 21.05 -9.26 -4.32
N LYS A 423 20.19 -10.23 -4.66
CA LYS A 423 19.37 -10.17 -5.88
C LYS A 423 18.17 -9.24 -5.70
N ASP A 424 17.58 -9.24 -4.51
CA ASP A 424 16.36 -8.53 -4.19
C ASP A 424 16.63 -7.02 -4.06
N ILE A 425 17.71 -6.63 -3.37
CA ILE A 425 18.19 -5.24 -3.31
C ILE A 425 18.39 -4.66 -4.70
N ARG A 426 18.99 -5.42 -5.63
CA ARG A 426 19.21 -4.97 -7.00
C ARG A 426 17.90 -4.82 -7.77
N SER A 427 16.96 -5.75 -7.60
CA SER A 427 15.62 -5.64 -8.22
C SER A 427 14.90 -4.38 -7.75
N SER A 428 14.74 -4.19 -6.44
CA SER A 428 14.02 -3.03 -5.88
C SER A 428 14.77 -1.71 -6.15
N THR A 429 16.10 -1.72 -6.19
CA THR A 429 16.91 -0.57 -6.65
C THR A 429 16.56 -0.19 -8.09
N TYR A 430 16.44 -1.15 -9.01
CA TYR A 430 16.14 -0.87 -10.42
C TYR A 430 14.71 -0.32 -10.59
N ASP A 431 13.74 -0.86 -9.85
CA ASP A 431 12.36 -0.35 -9.87
C ASP A 431 12.25 1.07 -9.26
N VAL A 432 12.92 1.36 -8.13
CA VAL A 432 13.00 2.72 -7.55
C VAL A 432 13.66 3.72 -8.50
N ILE A 433 14.82 3.38 -9.08
CA ILE A 433 15.56 4.26 -9.99
C ILE A 433 14.74 4.53 -11.27
N ARG A 434 14.05 3.52 -11.80
CA ARG A 434 13.13 3.68 -12.93
C ARG A 434 11.95 4.61 -12.60
N ALA A 435 11.39 4.51 -11.40
CA ALA A 435 10.33 5.42 -10.95
C ALA A 435 10.84 6.87 -10.82
N LEU A 436 12.05 7.05 -10.27
CA LEU A 436 12.72 8.36 -10.18
C LEU A 436 13.02 8.96 -11.56
N PHE A 437 13.41 8.17 -12.56
CA PHE A 437 13.63 8.68 -13.93
C PHE A 437 12.37 9.29 -14.55
N SER A 438 11.18 8.78 -14.23
CA SER A 438 9.90 9.36 -14.67
C SER A 438 9.60 10.72 -14.03
N LEU A 439 10.23 11.06 -12.90
CA LEU A 439 10.03 12.33 -12.19
C LEU A 439 11.13 13.36 -12.48
N ILE A 440 12.40 12.94 -12.48
CA ILE A 440 13.56 13.84 -12.54
C ILE A 440 14.56 13.51 -13.67
N GLY A 441 14.35 12.44 -14.44
CA GLY A 441 15.29 11.97 -15.48
C GLY A 441 15.82 13.08 -16.40
N PRO A 442 14.96 13.85 -17.08
CA PRO A 442 15.38 14.91 -18.00
C PRO A 442 16.12 16.08 -17.34
N SER A 443 15.98 16.27 -16.02
CA SER A 443 16.66 17.32 -15.24
C SER A 443 17.87 16.81 -14.45
N MET A 444 18.24 15.53 -14.57
CA MET A 444 19.40 14.96 -13.87
C MET A 444 20.71 15.61 -14.32
N THR A 445 21.52 16.03 -13.36
CA THR A 445 22.86 16.57 -13.64
C THR A 445 23.80 15.49 -14.17
N LYS A 446 24.87 15.90 -14.86
CA LYS A 446 25.95 14.98 -15.28
C LYS A 446 26.55 14.19 -14.12
N GLN A 447 26.61 14.79 -12.91
CA GLN A 447 27.07 14.11 -11.70
C GLN A 447 26.11 12.98 -11.30
N ASN A 448 24.81 13.24 -11.29
CA ASN A 448 23.78 12.23 -10.98
C ASN A 448 23.76 11.08 -12.00
N VAL A 449 23.90 11.38 -13.30
CA VAL A 449 24.01 10.34 -14.35
C VAL A 449 25.30 9.53 -14.19
N SER A 450 26.41 10.17 -13.77
CA SER A 450 27.68 9.48 -13.55
C SER A 450 27.66 8.55 -12.32
N SER A 451 26.94 8.91 -11.25
CA SER A 451 26.88 8.12 -10.00
C SER A 451 26.07 6.82 -10.14
N LEU A 452 25.25 6.72 -11.19
CA LEU A 452 24.48 5.55 -11.62
C LEU A 452 25.30 4.53 -12.45
N THR A 453 26.55 4.84 -12.85
CA THR A 453 27.39 3.99 -13.71
C THR A 453 27.39 2.51 -13.29
N ASP A 454 27.60 2.22 -12.00
CA ASP A 454 27.68 0.84 -11.52
C ASP A 454 26.31 0.14 -11.40
N VAL A 455 25.22 0.91 -11.31
CA VAL A 455 23.85 0.39 -11.42
C VAL A 455 23.62 -0.12 -12.83
N PHE A 456 23.98 0.68 -13.85
CA PHE A 456 23.85 0.31 -15.26
C PHE A 456 24.71 -0.91 -15.62
N ARG A 457 25.94 -1.02 -15.10
CA ARG A 457 26.79 -2.21 -15.30
C ARG A 457 26.20 -3.47 -14.68
N SER A 458 25.75 -3.41 -13.42
CA SER A 458 25.10 -4.57 -12.79
C SER A 458 23.85 -4.96 -13.58
N CYS A 459 23.02 -3.99 -13.95
CA CYS A 459 21.82 -4.20 -14.76
C CYS A 459 22.16 -4.94 -16.08
N CYS A 460 23.21 -4.52 -16.80
CA CYS A 460 23.69 -5.24 -17.97
C CYS A 460 24.11 -6.70 -17.64
N SER A 461 24.86 -6.89 -16.55
CA SER A 461 25.33 -8.22 -16.13
C SER A 461 24.21 -9.17 -15.66
N ASP A 462 23.08 -8.64 -15.17
CA ASP A 462 21.95 -9.41 -14.66
C ASP A 462 20.94 -9.85 -15.75
N ILE A 463 20.98 -9.23 -16.93
CA ILE A 463 20.16 -9.64 -18.10
C ILE A 463 20.92 -10.65 -18.97
N LEU A 464 22.26 -10.53 -19.06
CA LEU A 464 23.13 -11.45 -19.79
C LEU A 464 23.09 -12.87 -19.19
N PRO A 465 23.16 -13.93 -20.02
CA PRO A 465 23.34 -15.29 -19.52
C PRO A 465 24.62 -15.43 -18.69
N PRO A 466 24.62 -16.20 -17.58
CA PRO A 466 25.84 -16.48 -16.84
C PRO A 466 26.85 -17.20 -17.75
N ALA A 467 28.12 -16.82 -17.65
CA ALA A 467 29.18 -17.17 -18.61
C ALA A 467 29.62 -18.65 -18.63
N GLY A 468 28.78 -19.59 -18.18
CA GLY A 468 29.01 -21.03 -18.22
C GLY A 468 28.46 -21.75 -19.46
N ASP A 469 27.46 -21.17 -20.14
CA ASP A 469 26.79 -21.81 -21.30
C ASP A 469 27.49 -21.60 -22.66
N GLN A 470 28.68 -20.97 -22.68
CA GLN A 470 29.52 -20.99 -23.87
C GLN A 470 30.34 -22.28 -23.91
N ALA A 471 29.85 -23.25 -24.70
CA ALA A 471 30.64 -24.41 -25.10
C ALA A 471 31.98 -23.93 -25.72
N PRO A 472 33.13 -24.53 -25.34
CA PRO A 472 34.43 -24.03 -25.76
C PRO A 472 34.63 -24.23 -27.27
N ALA A 473 34.66 -23.13 -28.02
CA ALA A 473 35.08 -23.16 -29.41
C ALA A 473 36.58 -23.51 -29.49
N GLU A 474 36.95 -24.41 -30.40
CA GLU A 474 38.31 -24.91 -30.54
C GLU A 474 39.25 -23.85 -31.12
N ALA A 475 39.86 -23.05 -30.26
CA ALA A 475 40.94 -22.13 -30.61
C ALA A 475 42.27 -22.88 -30.76
N SER A 476 42.46 -23.56 -31.90
CA SER A 476 43.76 -24.15 -32.26
C SER A 476 44.83 -23.07 -32.37
N SER A 477 45.85 -23.12 -31.51
CA SER A 477 46.93 -22.14 -31.46
C SER A 477 48.23 -22.70 -32.04
N ASP A 478 48.81 -21.98 -33.01
CA ASP A 478 50.17 -22.26 -33.50
C ASP A 478 50.94 -20.96 -33.82
N SER A 479 51.71 -20.48 -32.84
CA SER A 479 52.76 -19.50 -33.05
C SER A 479 53.83 -19.64 -31.97
N LYS A 480 55.07 -19.97 -32.36
CA LYS A 480 56.20 -20.17 -31.45
C LYS A 480 56.91 -18.84 -31.14
N GLY A 481 57.08 -18.53 -29.86
CA GLY A 481 57.96 -17.45 -29.38
C GLY A 481 58.72 -17.90 -28.13
N LYS A 482 60.05 -17.68 -28.09
CA LYS A 482 60.93 -18.08 -26.97
C LYS A 482 61.46 -16.88 -26.19
N SER A 483 61.37 -16.94 -24.86
CA SER A 483 62.36 -16.33 -23.96
C SER A 483 62.38 -17.08 -22.62
N LYS A 484 63.52 -17.06 -21.91
CA LYS A 484 63.73 -17.72 -20.60
C LYS A 484 63.46 -16.75 -19.45
N GLY A 485 63.02 -17.25 -18.29
CA GLY A 485 62.99 -16.47 -17.05
C GLY A 485 62.53 -17.25 -15.81
N ASN A 486 63.46 -17.99 -15.18
CA ASN A 486 63.45 -18.60 -13.84
C ASN A 486 62.17 -19.25 -13.27
N GLN A 487 62.31 -20.50 -12.84
CA GLN A 487 61.35 -21.19 -11.97
C GLN A 487 61.50 -20.74 -10.51
N ALA A 488 60.36 -20.58 -9.83
CA ALA A 488 60.22 -20.76 -8.38
C ALA A 488 59.05 -21.74 -8.15
N THR A 489 59.09 -22.52 -7.07
CA THR A 489 58.24 -23.70 -6.91
C THR A 489 56.77 -23.37 -6.67
N VAL A 490 55.90 -23.80 -7.57
CA VAL A 490 54.43 -23.75 -7.42
C VAL A 490 53.93 -25.09 -6.87
N ASN A 491 53.20 -25.07 -5.75
CA ASN A 491 52.56 -26.27 -5.19
C ASN A 491 51.41 -26.75 -6.08
N ALA A 492 51.43 -28.04 -6.45
CA ALA A 492 50.42 -28.64 -7.32
C ALA A 492 49.00 -28.60 -6.72
N ASP A 493 48.87 -28.67 -5.38
CA ASP A 493 47.58 -28.64 -4.67
C ASP A 493 46.78 -27.35 -4.86
N SER A 494 47.43 -26.26 -5.31
CA SER A 494 46.74 -25.00 -5.63
C SER A 494 45.79 -25.12 -6.82
N PHE A 495 46.03 -26.07 -7.74
CA PHE A 495 45.17 -26.28 -8.92
C PHE A 495 43.98 -27.20 -8.67
N LEU A 496 44.00 -28.02 -7.61
CA LEU A 496 42.93 -28.97 -7.31
C LEU A 496 41.88 -28.43 -6.32
N ASN A 497 42.22 -27.42 -5.53
CA ASN A 497 41.35 -26.92 -4.46
C ASN A 497 40.34 -25.83 -4.86
N THR A 498 40.53 -25.15 -6.00
CA THR A 498 39.65 -24.07 -6.49
C THR A 498 38.20 -24.51 -6.67
N GLY A 499 37.98 -25.77 -7.10
CA GLY A 499 36.66 -26.33 -7.39
C GLY A 499 35.76 -26.59 -6.17
N SER A 500 36.27 -26.50 -4.94
CA SER A 500 35.53 -26.88 -3.73
C SER A 500 34.69 -25.76 -3.09
N LYS A 501 35.09 -24.48 -3.26
CA LYS A 501 34.40 -23.34 -2.64
C LYS A 501 33.36 -22.68 -3.58
N GLN A 502 33.67 -22.50 -4.86
CA GLN A 502 32.71 -21.92 -5.82
C GLN A 502 31.49 -22.84 -6.08
N ASN A 503 31.69 -24.16 -6.09
CA ASN A 503 30.67 -25.15 -6.47
C ASN A 503 29.52 -25.30 -5.43
N ARG A 504 29.55 -24.54 -4.32
CA ARG A 504 28.42 -24.43 -3.38
C ARG A 504 27.48 -23.25 -3.67
N GLN A 505 27.92 -22.25 -4.43
CA GLN A 505 27.07 -21.13 -4.90
C GLN A 505 26.51 -21.36 -6.32
N ILE A 506 27.25 -22.07 -7.18
CA ILE A 506 26.88 -22.26 -8.60
C ILE A 506 25.54 -23.00 -8.79
N LYS A 507 25.05 -23.76 -7.79
CA LYS A 507 23.73 -24.43 -7.84
C LYS A 507 22.52 -23.51 -7.57
N GLN A 508 22.71 -22.19 -7.47
CA GLN A 508 21.63 -21.20 -7.33
C GLN A 508 21.44 -20.30 -8.58
N SER A 509 21.92 -20.74 -9.75
CA SER A 509 21.68 -20.09 -11.05
C SER A 509 20.31 -20.40 -11.67
N ALA A 510 19.29 -20.65 -10.85
CA ALA A 510 17.92 -20.41 -11.29
C ALA A 510 17.81 -18.91 -11.63
N SER A 511 17.49 -18.60 -12.90
CA SER A 511 17.28 -17.22 -13.34
C SER A 511 16.14 -16.61 -12.53
N PHE A 512 16.44 -15.59 -11.74
CA PHE A 512 15.47 -14.96 -10.84
C PHE A 512 14.61 -13.98 -11.66
N PRO A 513 13.32 -14.28 -11.95
CA PRO A 513 12.62 -13.59 -13.02
C PRO A 513 12.36 -12.10 -12.71
N GLY A 514 12.17 -11.76 -11.43
CA GLY A 514 11.96 -10.39 -10.97
C GLY A 514 13.14 -9.46 -11.27
N LEU A 515 14.37 -9.90 -10.98
CA LEU A 515 15.59 -9.13 -11.25
C LEU A 515 15.81 -8.96 -12.76
N LYS A 516 15.59 -10.02 -13.56
CA LYS A 516 15.70 -9.92 -15.02
C LYS A 516 14.65 -8.97 -15.59
N ARG A 517 13.40 -9.01 -15.10
CA ARG A 517 12.36 -8.02 -15.43
C ARG A 517 12.84 -6.61 -15.10
N ALA A 518 13.13 -6.33 -13.83
CA ALA A 518 13.48 -4.98 -13.36
C ALA A 518 14.67 -4.39 -14.13
N ALA A 519 15.69 -5.22 -14.42
CA ALA A 519 16.83 -4.82 -15.25
C ALA A 519 16.42 -4.52 -16.72
N SER A 520 15.66 -5.42 -17.36
CA SER A 520 15.14 -5.21 -18.73
C SER A 520 14.18 -4.02 -18.85
N GLU A 521 13.48 -3.65 -17.78
CA GLU A 521 12.60 -2.47 -17.74
C GLU A 521 13.37 -1.16 -17.44
N LEU A 522 14.53 -1.24 -16.78
CA LEU A 522 15.40 -0.10 -16.49
C LEU A 522 16.21 0.37 -17.71
N LEU A 523 16.69 -0.52 -18.59
CA LEU A 523 17.49 -0.11 -19.76
C LEU A 523 16.73 0.79 -20.77
N PRO A 524 15.48 0.48 -21.21
CA PRO A 524 14.69 1.37 -22.05
C PRO A 524 14.42 2.72 -21.38
N ALA A 525 14.11 2.71 -20.07
CA ALA A 525 13.89 3.93 -19.30
C ALA A 525 15.15 4.80 -19.24
N THR A 526 16.32 4.18 -19.02
CA THR A 526 17.64 4.84 -19.02
C THR A 526 17.92 5.53 -20.35
N LEU A 527 17.62 4.85 -21.48
CA LEU A 527 17.86 5.36 -22.83
C LEU A 527 16.85 6.42 -23.29
N THR A 528 15.66 6.47 -22.68
CA THR A 528 14.55 7.35 -23.09
C THR A 528 14.40 8.59 -22.21
N LEU A 529 14.73 8.50 -20.91
CA LEU A 529 14.42 9.53 -19.91
C LEU A 529 15.64 10.32 -19.43
N LEU A 530 16.87 9.88 -19.72
CA LEU A 530 18.10 10.58 -19.32
C LEU A 530 18.71 11.40 -20.46
N PRO A 531 19.33 12.57 -20.17
CA PRO A 531 20.15 13.29 -21.13
C PRO A 531 21.33 12.43 -21.62
N ILE A 532 21.24 11.93 -22.85
CA ILE A 532 22.18 10.95 -23.41
C ILE A 532 23.62 11.48 -23.52
N GLU A 533 23.78 12.80 -23.55
CA GLU A 533 25.05 13.54 -23.49
C GLU A 533 25.86 13.29 -22.20
N TYR A 534 25.18 12.93 -21.10
CA TYR A 534 25.82 12.69 -19.81
C TYR A 534 26.20 11.21 -19.59
N LEU A 535 25.66 10.30 -20.39
CA LEU A 535 25.99 8.88 -20.33
C LEU A 535 27.39 8.63 -20.91
N SER A 536 28.27 7.96 -20.16
CA SER A 536 29.63 7.72 -20.66
C SER A 536 29.62 6.79 -21.88
N PRO A 537 30.45 7.03 -22.91
CA PRO A 537 30.49 6.18 -24.11
C PRO A 537 30.80 4.71 -23.81
N SER A 538 31.52 4.42 -22.73
CA SER A 538 31.77 3.04 -22.27
C SER A 538 30.49 2.36 -21.82
N VAL A 539 29.69 3.02 -20.97
CA VAL A 539 28.43 2.45 -20.46
C VAL A 539 27.39 2.36 -21.56
N ARG A 540 27.31 3.35 -22.47
CA ARG A 540 26.43 3.27 -23.64
C ARG A 540 26.77 2.06 -24.53
N ALA A 541 28.04 1.84 -24.84
CA ALA A 541 28.46 0.67 -25.61
C ALA A 541 28.22 -0.68 -24.88
N GLU A 542 28.28 -0.68 -23.55
CA GLU A 542 27.97 -1.86 -22.70
C GLU A 542 26.47 -2.18 -22.71
N ILE A 543 25.61 -1.15 -22.63
CA ILE A 543 24.16 -1.25 -22.80
C ILE A 543 23.82 -1.73 -24.22
N ASP A 544 24.33 -1.06 -25.25
CA ASP A 544 24.06 -1.40 -26.66
C ASP A 544 24.50 -2.83 -27.02
N ARG A 545 25.66 -3.28 -26.50
CA ARG A 545 26.10 -4.67 -26.61
C ARG A 545 25.13 -5.62 -25.92
N THR A 546 24.67 -5.28 -24.72
CA THR A 546 23.77 -6.14 -23.93
C THR A 546 22.43 -6.33 -24.63
N ILE A 547 21.78 -5.25 -25.04
CA ILE A 547 20.43 -5.28 -25.64
C ILE A 547 20.39 -5.99 -27.01
N ILE A 548 21.51 -5.96 -27.75
CA ILE A 548 21.69 -6.78 -28.97
C ILE A 548 21.84 -8.26 -28.61
N LEU A 549 22.68 -8.61 -27.62
CA LEU A 549 22.92 -10.00 -27.20
C LEU A 549 21.69 -10.66 -26.55
N THR A 550 20.85 -9.88 -25.88
CA THR A 550 19.63 -10.35 -25.21
C THR A 550 18.39 -10.28 -26.11
N ALA A 551 18.50 -9.67 -27.30
CA ALA A 551 17.41 -9.37 -28.21
C ALA A 551 16.25 -8.60 -27.55
N ASP A 552 16.56 -7.55 -26.79
CA ASP A 552 15.53 -6.67 -26.21
C ASP A 552 15.02 -5.67 -27.25
N LYS A 553 13.83 -5.94 -27.82
CA LYS A 553 13.14 -5.05 -28.78
C LYS A 553 13.04 -3.62 -28.26
N ASN A 554 12.58 -3.44 -27.02
CA ASN A 554 12.19 -2.14 -26.48
C ASN A 554 13.42 -1.29 -26.17
N ALA A 555 14.45 -1.91 -25.59
CA ALA A 555 15.72 -1.24 -25.33
C ALA A 555 16.48 -0.92 -26.63
N MET A 556 16.48 -1.83 -27.63
CA MET A 556 17.06 -1.53 -28.94
C MET A 556 16.33 -0.38 -29.65
N PHE A 557 15.00 -0.34 -29.61
CA PHE A 557 14.20 0.76 -30.17
C PHE A 557 14.52 2.09 -29.48
N ALA A 558 14.57 2.11 -28.13
CA ALA A 558 14.96 3.29 -27.35
C ALA A 558 16.39 3.77 -27.67
N SER A 559 17.34 2.85 -27.87
CA SER A 559 18.73 3.17 -28.25
C SER A 559 18.82 3.78 -29.66
N VAL A 560 18.06 3.26 -30.63
CA VAL A 560 18.03 3.80 -32.00
C VAL A 560 17.40 5.18 -32.06
N LEU A 561 16.32 5.43 -31.30
CA LEU A 561 15.69 6.75 -31.24
C LEU A 561 16.54 7.81 -30.52
N ASN A 562 17.43 7.39 -29.62
CA ASN A 562 18.31 8.27 -28.84
C ASN A 562 19.79 8.01 -29.19
N PRO A 563 20.27 8.41 -30.38
CA PRO A 563 21.67 8.22 -30.78
C PRO A 563 22.62 9.07 -29.94
N VAL A 564 23.89 8.65 -29.83
CA VAL A 564 24.94 9.46 -29.19
C VAL A 564 25.29 10.65 -30.10
N PRO A 565 25.24 11.90 -29.62
CA PRO A 565 25.54 13.07 -30.45
C PRO A 565 27.01 13.10 -30.89
N ALA A 566 27.24 13.62 -32.10
CA ALA A 566 28.56 13.67 -32.70
C ALA A 566 29.48 14.65 -31.96
N MET A 567 30.50 14.13 -31.27
CA MET A 567 31.55 14.95 -30.65
C MET A 567 32.51 15.46 -31.72
N LYS A 568 32.91 16.75 -31.65
CA LYS A 568 33.88 17.35 -32.59
C LYS A 568 35.15 16.50 -32.66
N GLY A 569 35.55 16.09 -33.88
CA GLY A 569 36.71 15.23 -34.12
C GLY A 569 36.45 13.72 -33.98
N ARG A 570 35.21 13.29 -33.69
CA ARG A 570 34.80 11.88 -33.69
C ARG A 570 33.64 11.69 -34.67
N GLY A 571 33.71 10.65 -35.50
CA GLY A 571 32.65 10.33 -36.46
C GLY A 571 31.30 10.04 -35.79
N VAL A 572 30.22 10.12 -36.59
CA VAL A 572 28.86 9.77 -36.15
C VAL A 572 28.85 8.37 -35.53
N GLY A 573 28.17 8.21 -34.38
CA GLY A 573 28.15 6.96 -33.64
C GLY A 573 27.57 5.79 -34.45
N SER A 574 28.14 4.59 -34.29
CA SER A 574 27.68 3.38 -34.95
C SER A 574 26.26 3.01 -34.52
N SER A 575 25.28 3.24 -35.40
CA SER A 575 23.87 2.92 -35.12
C SER A 575 23.62 1.41 -35.04
N ILE A 576 22.85 0.99 -34.04
CA ILE A 576 22.44 -0.41 -33.88
C ILE A 576 21.18 -0.78 -34.71
N MET A 577 20.65 0.17 -35.48
CA MET A 577 19.46 -0.02 -36.34
C MET A 577 19.48 -1.29 -37.21
N PRO A 578 20.61 -1.75 -37.80
CA PRO A 578 20.64 -3.01 -38.55
C PRO A 578 20.26 -4.24 -37.71
N PHE A 579 20.55 -4.27 -36.41
CA PHE A 579 20.18 -5.37 -35.51
C PHE A 579 18.68 -5.34 -35.18
N LEU A 580 18.15 -4.15 -34.86
CA LEU A 580 16.72 -3.94 -34.62
C LEU A 580 15.89 -4.33 -35.86
N ALA A 581 16.28 -3.84 -37.04
CA ALA A 581 15.62 -4.14 -38.30
C ALA A 581 15.68 -5.64 -38.64
N ARG A 582 16.85 -6.28 -38.48
CA ARG A 582 17.00 -7.72 -38.76
C ARG A 582 16.11 -8.61 -37.87
N SER A 583 15.92 -8.23 -36.61
CA SER A 583 15.18 -9.04 -35.64
C SER A 583 13.67 -8.71 -35.56
N TYR A 584 13.28 -7.48 -35.89
CA TYR A 584 11.92 -6.96 -35.61
C TYR A 584 11.25 -6.20 -36.77
N ALA A 585 11.68 -6.37 -38.03
CA ALA A 585 11.07 -5.68 -39.19
C ALA A 585 9.55 -5.86 -39.39
N SER A 586 8.93 -6.87 -38.76
CA SER A 586 7.48 -7.10 -38.77
C SER A 586 6.71 -6.26 -37.73
N GLU A 587 7.38 -5.69 -36.74
CA GLU A 587 6.76 -4.86 -35.70
C GLU A 587 6.41 -3.49 -36.26
N MET A 588 5.16 -3.04 -36.10
CA MET A 588 4.66 -1.78 -36.69
C MET A 588 5.50 -0.54 -36.33
N GLU A 589 6.02 -0.49 -35.11
CA GLU A 589 6.88 0.60 -34.60
C GLU A 589 8.23 0.64 -35.32
N VAL A 590 8.80 -0.54 -35.60
CA VAL A 590 10.07 -0.71 -36.32
C VAL A 590 9.85 -0.53 -37.83
N GLU A 591 8.73 -1.01 -38.36
CA GLU A 591 8.34 -0.79 -39.76
C GLU A 591 8.17 0.71 -40.06
N GLY A 592 7.51 1.47 -39.18
CA GLY A 592 7.34 2.91 -39.33
C GLY A 592 8.65 3.69 -39.30
N LEU A 593 9.69 3.16 -38.64
CA LEU A 593 11.04 3.73 -38.60
C LEU A 593 11.89 3.37 -39.83
N ILE A 594 11.77 2.15 -40.36
CA ILE A 594 12.44 1.72 -41.60
C ILE A 594 11.77 2.32 -42.84
N ARG A 595 10.44 2.42 -42.82
CA ARG A 595 9.59 2.88 -43.94
C ARG A 595 8.57 3.92 -43.45
N PRO A 596 8.99 5.19 -43.27
CA PRO A 596 8.09 6.26 -42.86
C PRO A 596 6.88 6.37 -43.80
N ARG A 597 5.67 6.33 -43.23
CA ARG A 597 4.41 6.41 -43.98
C ARG A 597 4.00 7.85 -44.33
N MET A 598 4.92 8.81 -44.19
CA MET A 598 4.81 10.19 -44.62
C MET A 598 6.09 10.58 -45.39
N PRO A 599 6.04 11.54 -46.33
CA PRO A 599 7.23 12.00 -47.05
C PRO A 599 8.34 12.49 -46.11
N VAL A 600 9.54 11.95 -46.27
CA VAL A 600 10.71 12.35 -45.47
C VAL A 600 11.27 13.65 -46.03
N LEU A 601 11.45 14.66 -45.17
CA LEU A 601 12.11 15.91 -45.53
C LEU A 601 13.62 15.67 -45.66
N MET A 602 14.12 15.55 -46.89
CA MET A 602 15.53 15.26 -47.16
C MET A 602 16.49 16.43 -46.84
N ASN A 603 15.95 17.60 -46.50
CA ASN A 603 16.69 18.84 -46.26
C ASN A 603 17.10 18.98 -44.78
N VAL A 604 18.05 18.16 -44.33
CA VAL A 604 18.77 18.36 -43.05
C VAL A 604 20.21 18.75 -43.35
N PRO A 605 20.56 20.05 -43.32
CA PRO A 605 21.92 20.49 -43.61
C PRO A 605 22.94 19.96 -42.60
N ASN A 606 24.08 19.48 -43.12
CA ASN A 606 25.35 19.33 -42.39
C ASN A 606 25.35 18.40 -41.16
N MET A 607 24.79 17.20 -41.27
CA MET A 607 25.09 16.11 -40.31
C MET A 607 25.85 14.91 -40.91
N ASN A 608 26.01 14.85 -42.24
CA ASN A 608 26.93 13.91 -42.90
C ASN A 608 28.28 14.57 -43.15
N GLY A 609 29.29 14.20 -42.37
CA GLY A 609 30.70 14.59 -42.59
C GLY A 609 31.37 13.81 -43.73
N TYR A 610 30.69 13.62 -44.85
CA TYR A 610 31.28 13.07 -46.07
C TYR A 610 31.88 14.23 -46.87
N VAL A 611 33.17 14.47 -46.70
CA VAL A 611 33.95 15.31 -47.62
C VAL A 611 34.15 14.49 -48.89
N ASN A 612 33.48 14.86 -49.97
CA ASN A 612 33.73 14.27 -51.27
C ASN A 612 35.04 14.88 -51.83
N MET A 613 36.17 14.22 -51.57
CA MET A 613 37.42 14.52 -52.27
C MET A 613 37.41 13.82 -53.62
N GLU A 614 36.83 14.47 -54.63
CA GLU A 614 37.04 14.26 -56.07
C GLU A 614 36.16 15.27 -56.84
N GLU A 615 36.56 15.61 -58.07
CA GLU A 615 35.95 16.62 -58.97
C GLU A 615 36.10 18.09 -58.53
N GLU A 616 37.33 18.62 -58.61
CA GLU A 616 37.63 20.04 -58.83
C GLU A 616 38.84 20.18 -59.77
N GLU A 617 38.66 19.75 -61.04
CA GLU A 617 39.56 20.02 -62.17
C GLU A 617 38.78 20.78 -63.25
N GLU A 618 39.44 21.78 -63.86
CA GLU A 618 39.08 22.48 -65.11
C GLU A 618 37.69 23.16 -65.22
N GLU A 619 37.65 24.47 -64.96
CA GLU A 619 37.40 25.49 -66.01
C GLU A 619 37.93 26.87 -65.55
N GLU A 620 38.54 27.63 -66.47
CA GLU A 620 39.19 28.93 -66.22
C GLU A 620 38.40 30.11 -66.87
N GLU A 621 38.69 31.35 -66.45
CA GLU A 621 38.23 32.64 -67.06
C GLU A 621 36.70 32.90 -66.95
N GLU A 622 36.17 34.10 -66.69
CA GLU A 622 36.59 35.47 -67.10
C GLU A 622 36.14 36.56 -66.07
N GLU A 623 36.26 37.86 -66.41
CA GLU A 623 36.26 38.99 -65.45
C GLU A 623 34.91 39.72 -65.19
N GLU A 624 34.68 40.05 -63.90
CA GLU A 624 34.26 41.34 -63.29
C GLU A 624 32.98 42.15 -63.75
N VAL A 625 32.48 42.99 -62.80
CA VAL A 625 31.66 44.23 -62.95
C VAL A 625 30.10 44.17 -62.91
N ALA A 626 29.58 44.60 -61.74
CA ALA A 626 28.36 45.41 -61.48
C ALA A 626 26.91 44.96 -61.84
N GLN A 627 26.10 44.77 -60.77
CA GLN A 627 24.93 45.59 -60.34
C GLN A 627 23.99 46.32 -61.37
N PRO A 628 22.72 46.66 -61.00
CA PRO A 628 21.80 46.09 -59.98
C PRO A 628 20.29 46.08 -60.38
N THR A 629 19.38 45.76 -59.43
CA THR A 629 17.91 46.09 -59.40
C THR A 629 16.96 45.40 -60.42
N HIS A 630 15.65 45.18 -60.21
CA HIS A 630 14.75 45.26 -59.03
C HIS A 630 13.46 44.41 -59.24
N HIS A 631 12.84 43.88 -58.16
CA HIS A 631 11.43 43.40 -58.06
C HIS A 631 11.04 42.09 -58.83
N SER A 632 9.98 41.32 -58.50
CA SER A 632 8.91 41.44 -57.47
C SER A 632 8.38 40.11 -56.86
N THR A 633 8.08 40.13 -55.56
CA THR A 633 6.96 39.48 -54.82
C THR A 633 6.58 37.98 -54.98
N SER A 634 6.86 37.17 -53.94
CA SER A 634 5.92 36.30 -53.15
C SER A 634 6.73 35.31 -52.29
N GLY A 635 6.35 34.90 -51.06
CA GLY A 635 5.26 35.26 -50.16
C GLY A 635 5.30 34.36 -48.90
N SER A 636 4.71 34.79 -47.76
CA SER A 636 4.74 34.14 -46.42
C SER A 636 6.15 34.05 -45.76
N THR A 637 6.41 34.55 -44.55
CA THR A 637 5.90 34.18 -43.20
C THR A 637 6.07 32.68 -42.86
N GLY A 638 6.78 32.25 -41.82
CA GLY A 638 7.63 32.95 -40.84
C GLY A 638 7.22 32.69 -39.39
N PHE A 639 7.96 31.83 -38.67
CA PHE A 639 7.80 31.68 -37.21
C PHE A 639 9.13 31.38 -36.48
N LEU A 640 9.75 32.45 -36.00
CA LEU A 640 10.57 32.59 -34.78
C LEU A 640 11.53 31.45 -34.35
N LYS A 641 12.84 31.73 -34.50
CA LYS A 641 13.89 31.20 -33.59
C LYS A 641 13.92 32.01 -32.28
N PRO A 642 14.27 31.41 -31.13
CA PRO A 642 14.67 32.15 -29.92
C PRO A 642 16.07 32.77 -30.08
N SER A 643 16.30 33.91 -29.41
CA SER A 643 17.61 34.58 -29.33
C SER A 643 18.30 34.34 -27.98
N ALA A 644 19.62 34.26 -27.98
CA ALA A 644 20.46 34.24 -26.77
C ALA A 644 20.76 35.67 -26.26
N PRO A 645 21.05 35.87 -24.95
CA PRO A 645 21.26 37.18 -24.36
C PRO A 645 22.68 37.74 -24.60
N VAL A 646 22.80 39.07 -24.57
CA VAL A 646 24.07 39.81 -24.58
C VAL A 646 24.33 40.45 -23.21
N VAL A 647 25.58 40.41 -22.75
CA VAL A 647 26.04 41.00 -21.48
C VAL A 647 26.54 42.42 -21.71
N LEU A 648 26.22 43.38 -20.83
CA LEU A 648 27.10 44.54 -20.58
C LEU A 648 26.95 45.16 -19.17
N ASN A 649 28.07 45.72 -18.72
CA ASN A 649 28.48 46.14 -17.37
C ASN A 649 27.62 47.18 -16.59
N ASN A 650 27.82 47.17 -15.25
CA ASN A 650 27.52 48.26 -14.29
C ASN A 650 28.25 49.59 -14.63
N PRO A 651 27.79 50.74 -14.10
CA PRO A 651 28.39 51.25 -12.84
C PRO A 651 27.41 51.94 -11.84
N VAL A 652 27.64 51.70 -10.53
CA VAL A 652 27.76 52.66 -9.39
C VAL A 652 26.83 53.92 -9.40
N ARG A 653 25.97 54.20 -8.38
CA ARG A 653 26.37 54.67 -7.02
C ARG A 653 25.19 54.82 -5.99
N GLU A 654 25.46 54.47 -4.72
CA GLU A 654 24.98 55.00 -3.40
C GLU A 654 23.49 55.28 -2.99
N THR A 655 23.29 55.17 -1.65
CA THR A 655 22.30 55.80 -0.73
C THR A 655 20.83 55.34 -0.63
N ASP A 656 20.57 54.57 0.45
CA ASP A 656 19.71 54.92 1.59
C ASP A 656 18.17 55.12 1.48
N SER A 657 17.48 54.14 2.08
CA SER A 657 16.59 54.33 3.27
C SER A 657 15.05 54.41 3.14
N VAL A 658 14.40 53.57 3.96
CA VAL A 658 13.33 53.92 4.93
C VAL A 658 11.85 54.07 4.49
N LYS A 659 11.04 53.16 5.07
CA LYS A 659 9.63 53.28 5.57
C LYS A 659 8.38 53.23 4.64
N GLU A 660 7.57 52.21 4.95
CA GLU A 660 6.15 52.27 5.40
C GLU A 660 4.97 52.72 4.51
N GLN A 661 3.90 51.89 4.63
CA GLN A 661 2.48 52.23 4.81
C GLN A 661 1.55 52.63 3.63
N THR A 662 0.74 51.62 3.25
CA THR A 662 -0.75 51.62 3.24
C THR A 662 -1.55 52.45 2.19
N GLN A 663 -2.74 51.91 1.84
CA GLN A 663 -3.87 52.58 1.14
C GLN A 663 -3.67 52.82 -0.39
N THR A 664 -4.68 52.84 -1.28
CA THR A 664 -6.11 52.44 -1.25
C THR A 664 -6.62 52.16 -2.69
N LEU A 665 -7.76 51.46 -2.84
CA LEU A 665 -8.58 51.48 -4.07
C LEU A 665 -9.27 52.85 -4.26
N PRO A 666 -9.51 53.33 -5.49
CA PRO A 666 -10.87 53.23 -6.04
C PRO A 666 -10.99 53.07 -7.58
N LEU A 667 -12.25 52.99 -8.07
CA LEU A 667 -12.66 52.65 -9.43
C LEU A 667 -12.72 53.85 -10.41
N ASN A 668 -12.52 53.57 -11.71
CA ASN A 668 -13.28 54.13 -12.86
C ASN A 668 -13.25 53.06 -14.00
N LYS A 669 -14.31 52.62 -14.72
CA LYS A 669 -15.72 53.00 -14.98
C LYS A 669 -15.94 53.78 -16.31
N ARG A 670 -16.82 53.23 -17.17
CA ARG A 670 -17.36 53.72 -18.49
C ARG A 670 -16.54 53.44 -19.76
N THR A 671 -17.10 53.33 -20.99
CA THR A 671 -18.47 52.97 -21.50
C THR A 671 -18.47 52.92 -23.06
N TYR A 672 -18.99 51.83 -23.68
CA TYR A 672 -19.50 51.70 -25.08
C TYR A 672 -18.52 52.04 -26.24
N ALA A 673 -18.71 51.72 -27.54
CA ALA A 673 -19.39 50.63 -28.28
C ALA A 673 -18.97 50.77 -29.79
N GLU A 674 -19.64 50.36 -30.89
CA GLU A 674 -20.94 49.74 -31.22
C GLU A 674 -20.89 49.15 -32.66
N GLU A 675 -21.59 48.03 -32.95
CA GLU A 675 -22.00 47.50 -34.29
C GLU A 675 -20.90 47.13 -35.36
N THR A 676 -21.15 46.33 -36.44
CA THR A 676 -22.39 46.07 -37.22
C THR A 676 -22.60 44.58 -37.65
N ASN A 677 -23.87 44.25 -37.92
CA ASN A 677 -24.46 42.93 -38.24
C ASN A 677 -24.19 42.33 -39.64
N THR A 678 -24.47 41.02 -39.79
CA THR A 678 -25.38 40.53 -40.85
C THR A 678 -26.11 39.23 -40.44
N ASN A 679 -27.32 38.98 -40.97
CA ASN A 679 -28.29 37.96 -40.51
C ASN A 679 -28.92 37.17 -41.68
N VAL A 680 -29.29 35.90 -41.46
CA VAL A 680 -30.50 35.18 -41.96
C VAL A 680 -30.78 34.05 -40.94
N SER A 681 -31.84 33.94 -40.12
CA SER A 681 -33.32 33.94 -40.32
C SER A 681 -33.85 32.63 -40.94
N THR A 682 -34.98 32.00 -40.56
CA THR A 682 -35.99 32.22 -39.47
C THR A 682 -36.45 30.81 -38.97
N ILE A 683 -37.61 30.44 -38.37
CA ILE A 683 -38.98 30.98 -38.15
C ILE A 683 -39.48 30.46 -36.76
N SER A 684 -40.58 31.02 -36.21
CA SER A 684 -41.22 30.69 -34.90
C SER A 684 -42.76 30.52 -35.08
N PRO A 685 -43.70 30.85 -34.14
CA PRO A 685 -43.71 31.01 -32.66
C PRO A 685 -44.94 30.33 -31.95
N ILE A 686 -45.17 30.56 -30.63
CA ILE A 686 -46.41 31.16 -30.00
C ILE A 686 -46.60 30.89 -28.47
N THR A 687 -46.90 31.99 -27.73
CA THR A 687 -47.46 32.20 -26.36
C THR A 687 -47.08 31.39 -25.10
N LYS A 688 -46.39 32.11 -24.18
CA LYS A 688 -46.79 32.52 -22.79
C LYS A 688 -47.33 31.54 -21.72
N LYS A 689 -46.83 31.75 -20.50
CA LYS A 689 -47.47 31.50 -19.18
C LYS A 689 -48.00 32.81 -18.59
N ASP A 690 -48.93 32.69 -17.64
CA ASP A 690 -49.32 33.59 -16.53
C ASP A 690 -50.19 32.72 -15.56
N ASP A 691 -50.31 32.89 -14.23
CA ASP A 691 -49.78 33.81 -13.19
C ASP A 691 -49.95 33.13 -11.78
N VAL A 692 -49.72 33.84 -10.65
CA VAL A 692 -50.19 33.58 -9.25
C VAL A 692 -49.42 32.52 -8.41
N GLN A 693 -48.93 32.76 -7.18
CA GLN A 693 -48.82 33.99 -6.35
C GLN A 693 -47.67 33.98 -5.31
N THR A 694 -47.14 35.18 -5.07
CA THR A 694 -46.39 35.76 -3.92
C THR A 694 -46.23 35.01 -2.57
N LYS A 695 -45.03 35.09 -1.95
CA LYS A 695 -44.67 36.07 -0.88
C LYS A 695 -43.23 35.89 -0.35
N LYS A 696 -42.59 36.99 0.11
CA LYS A 696 -41.32 37.00 0.86
C LYS A 696 -41.26 38.18 1.84
N ALA A 697 -40.60 37.96 2.99
CA ALA A 697 -40.07 38.86 4.04
C ALA A 697 -40.47 40.36 4.13
N ARG A 698 -40.68 40.83 5.37
CA ARG A 698 -40.26 42.17 5.85
C ARG A 698 -39.85 42.09 7.34
N PHE A 699 -39.12 43.10 7.82
CA PHE A 699 -38.40 43.16 9.10
C PHE A 699 -38.87 44.35 9.97
N GLU A 700 -38.26 44.48 11.16
CA GLU A 700 -37.97 45.75 11.88
C GLU A 700 -39.09 46.43 12.72
N LYS A 701 -38.84 46.56 14.05
CA LYS A 701 -38.94 47.83 14.80
C LYS A 701 -38.29 47.79 16.21
N ASP A 702 -37.42 48.77 16.46
CA ASP A 702 -36.94 49.48 17.68
C ASP A 702 -36.59 48.78 19.03
N THR A 703 -35.53 49.34 19.64
CA THR A 703 -34.88 49.17 20.96
C THR A 703 -35.60 49.96 22.10
N PRO A 704 -35.12 50.04 23.38
CA PRO A 704 -33.91 49.48 24.06
C PRO A 704 -34.20 48.81 25.44
N ILE A 705 -33.14 48.67 26.28
CA ILE A 705 -33.08 48.52 27.76
C ILE A 705 -32.91 47.09 28.32
N ALA A 706 -31.98 46.98 29.28
CA ALA A 706 -31.68 45.89 30.22
C ALA A 706 -31.36 46.55 31.60
N PRO A 707 -30.96 45.84 32.67
CA PRO A 707 -31.01 44.41 32.97
C PRO A 707 -31.84 44.07 34.24
N SER A 708 -32.05 42.78 34.57
CA SER A 708 -32.16 42.26 35.96
C SER A 708 -32.52 40.76 36.06
N GLN A 709 -31.86 40.07 37.00
CA GLN A 709 -32.37 38.94 37.81
C GLN A 709 -32.46 39.46 39.28
N PRO A 710 -32.70 38.67 40.37
CA PRO A 710 -33.08 37.25 40.49
C PRO A 710 -34.22 36.95 41.51
N SER A 711 -34.65 35.69 41.58
CA SER A 711 -35.02 34.94 42.83
C SER A 711 -35.33 33.48 42.42
N LEU A 712 -34.77 32.38 42.98
CA LEU A 712 -34.45 31.91 44.34
C LEU A 712 -35.62 31.40 45.19
N GLU A 713 -35.90 30.09 45.09
CA GLU A 713 -36.16 29.09 46.16
C GLU A 713 -36.50 27.73 45.46
N ARG A 714 -36.32 26.51 46.02
CA ARG A 714 -35.43 25.98 47.08
C ARG A 714 -35.47 24.43 47.05
N ALA A 715 -34.45 23.78 47.61
CA ALA A 715 -34.39 22.36 48.03
C ALA A 715 -34.42 21.22 46.97
N SER A 716 -33.31 20.45 46.97
CA SER A 716 -33.29 18.98 46.82
C SER A 716 -33.46 18.31 48.22
N PRO A 717 -33.51 16.98 48.41
CA PRO A 717 -33.42 15.87 47.44
C PRO A 717 -34.50 14.76 47.61
N ALA A 718 -34.54 13.79 46.68
CA ALA A 718 -34.83 12.37 46.98
C ALA A 718 -34.47 11.46 45.79
N SER A 719 -34.11 10.20 46.07
CA SER A 719 -34.01 9.12 45.07
C SER A 719 -35.36 8.39 44.96
N PHE A 720 -35.72 7.89 43.76
CA PHE A 720 -36.80 6.91 43.64
C PHE A 720 -36.54 5.85 42.57
N THR A 721 -36.64 4.58 42.99
CA THR A 721 -36.51 3.38 42.16
C THR A 721 -37.89 2.95 41.64
N GLY A 722 -37.96 2.36 40.44
CA GLY A 722 -39.26 2.08 39.82
C GLY A 722 -39.26 1.05 38.69
N THR A 723 -38.95 -0.21 38.99
CA THR A 723 -39.23 -1.36 38.10
C THR A 723 -39.96 -2.45 38.87
N ALA A 724 -41.16 -2.80 38.43
CA ALA A 724 -42.02 -3.79 39.08
C ALA A 724 -41.68 -5.23 38.65
N ALA A 725 -41.91 -6.18 39.57
CA ALA A 725 -41.90 -7.62 39.32
C ALA A 725 -43.24 -8.06 38.64
N ILE A 726 -43.65 -9.33 38.45
CA ILE A 726 -43.42 -10.66 39.09
C ILE A 726 -43.93 -11.74 38.09
N PRO A 727 -44.02 -13.05 38.38
CA PRO A 727 -43.13 -13.99 39.09
C PRO A 727 -42.75 -15.24 38.24
N VAL A 728 -41.80 -16.06 38.71
CA VAL A 728 -41.77 -17.53 38.48
C VAL A 728 -41.35 -18.20 39.79
N GLU A 729 -41.73 -19.47 40.00
CA GLU A 729 -41.86 -20.13 41.30
C GLU A 729 -40.54 -20.62 41.95
N GLN A 730 -40.61 -20.87 43.26
CA GLN A 730 -39.55 -21.49 44.05
C GLN A 730 -39.67 -23.02 44.08
N SER A 731 -38.53 -23.72 44.18
CA SER A 731 -38.47 -25.04 44.82
C SER A 731 -37.10 -25.23 45.47
N SER A 732 -37.06 -25.94 46.60
CA SER A 732 -35.99 -25.81 47.60
C SER A 732 -35.28 -27.12 47.91
N ALA A 733 -33.95 -27.09 47.94
CA ALA A 733 -33.11 -28.07 48.62
C ALA A 733 -31.78 -27.43 49.04
N ALA A 734 -31.36 -27.62 50.29
CA ALA A 734 -30.10 -27.09 50.83
C ALA A 734 -29.47 -28.08 51.82
N VAL A 735 -28.16 -28.33 51.68
CA VAL A 735 -27.33 -29.06 52.66
C VAL A 735 -25.91 -28.49 52.60
N SER A 736 -25.30 -28.21 53.76
CA SER A 736 -23.90 -27.75 53.90
C SER A 736 -22.94 -28.92 54.20
N PRO A 737 -21.63 -28.81 53.85
CA PRO A 737 -20.66 -29.90 54.01
C PRO A 737 -19.90 -29.91 55.35
N ALA A 738 -19.61 -31.11 55.87
CA ALA A 738 -18.68 -31.41 56.98
C ALA A 738 -18.23 -32.92 56.88
N PRO A 739 -17.28 -33.47 57.68
CA PRO A 739 -15.96 -33.81 57.11
C PRO A 739 -15.45 -35.29 57.33
N VAL A 740 -14.16 -35.48 57.00
CA VAL A 740 -13.27 -36.69 56.95
C VAL A 740 -13.41 -37.78 58.05
N PRO A 741 -13.00 -39.06 57.79
CA PRO A 741 -11.64 -39.49 58.21
C PRO A 741 -10.91 -40.67 57.45
N PHE A 742 -9.60 -40.49 57.23
CA PHE A 742 -8.41 -41.39 57.43
C PHE A 742 -8.22 -42.87 56.93
N GLN A 743 -6.91 -43.22 56.80
CA GLN A 743 -6.20 -44.54 56.70
C GLN A 743 -5.92 -45.16 55.30
N ALA A 744 -4.81 -45.90 55.02
CA ALA A 744 -3.43 -45.98 55.57
C ALA A 744 -2.49 -46.91 54.71
N ALA A 745 -1.15 -46.81 54.89
CA ALA A 745 -0.07 -47.79 54.50
C ALA A 745 0.30 -47.99 52.99
N SER A 746 1.53 -48.37 52.56
CA SER A 746 2.90 -48.31 53.15
C SER A 746 4.06 -48.74 52.18
N GLN A 747 5.12 -47.90 52.02
CA GLN A 747 6.58 -48.18 51.78
C GLN A 747 7.07 -49.15 50.64
N PRO A 748 8.39 -49.26 50.28
CA PRO A 748 9.63 -48.62 50.79
C PRO A 748 10.58 -47.92 49.73
N THR A 749 11.77 -47.53 50.21
CA THR A 749 12.91 -46.72 49.68
C THR A 749 13.99 -47.53 48.88
N PRO A 750 15.20 -47.04 48.40
CA PRO A 750 16.08 -45.98 48.98
C PRO A 750 17.08 -45.12 48.10
N SER A 751 17.75 -44.17 48.81
CA SER A 751 19.13 -43.61 48.59
C SER A 751 19.42 -42.58 47.47
N ALA A 752 20.28 -41.55 47.66
CA ALA A 752 21.01 -41.05 48.86
C ALA A 752 21.57 -39.60 48.72
N SER A 753 21.86 -38.92 49.86
CA SER A 753 22.79 -37.76 50.11
C SER A 753 22.61 -36.44 49.33
N HIS A 754 22.86 -35.19 49.82
CA HIS A 754 23.15 -34.46 51.10
C HIS A 754 23.23 -32.94 50.71
N ALA A 755 23.40 -31.86 51.50
CA ALA A 755 23.19 -31.31 52.88
C ALA A 755 23.48 -29.76 52.73
N VAL A 756 23.38 -28.74 53.60
CA VAL A 756 23.25 -28.35 55.04
C VAL A 756 22.48 -26.98 54.99
N ALA A 757 21.48 -26.57 55.81
CA ALA A 757 21.27 -26.36 57.26
C ALA A 757 21.76 -24.99 57.82
N GLU A 758 21.23 -24.58 58.99
CA GLU A 758 21.22 -23.24 59.65
C GLU A 758 20.18 -22.25 59.03
N GLU A 759 19.19 -21.63 59.72
CA GLU A 759 18.94 -21.16 61.12
C GLU A 759 19.58 -19.78 61.41
N GLU A 760 19.00 -18.79 62.13
CA GLU A 760 17.66 -18.58 62.73
C GLU A 760 17.36 -17.04 62.91
N GLU A 761 16.49 -16.63 63.85
CA GLU A 761 16.16 -15.23 64.29
C GLU A 761 15.39 -14.33 63.28
N GLU A 762 14.31 -13.56 63.58
CA GLU A 762 13.69 -12.90 64.75
C GLU A 762 13.84 -11.35 64.75
N SER A 763 12.78 -10.65 65.21
CA SER A 763 12.51 -9.19 65.21
C SER A 763 11.61 -8.70 64.05
N GLY A 764 10.65 -7.79 64.25
CA GLY A 764 10.25 -7.05 65.45
C GLY A 764 10.05 -5.56 65.16
N ASP A 765 9.04 -4.94 65.79
CA ASP A 765 8.73 -3.49 65.77
C ASP A 765 8.38 -2.85 64.39
N GLU A 766 7.59 -1.77 64.29
CA GLU A 766 6.61 -1.14 65.22
C GLU A 766 5.63 -0.29 64.37
N MET A 767 4.39 -0.06 64.86
CA MET A 767 3.44 0.89 64.26
C MET A 767 3.35 2.20 65.07
N PRO A 768 3.57 3.38 64.47
CA PRO A 768 3.17 4.66 65.05
C PRO A 768 1.71 5.00 64.66
N THR A 769 0.86 5.30 65.65
CA THR A 769 -0.53 5.75 65.43
C THR A 769 -0.80 7.13 66.04
N LEU A 770 -1.46 8.02 65.27
CA LEU A 770 -2.26 9.19 65.72
C LEU A 770 -1.43 10.31 66.42
N ASN A 771 -1.70 11.63 66.34
CA ASN A 771 -2.92 12.39 66.06
C ASN A 771 -2.62 13.92 66.06
N MET A 772 -3.65 14.71 65.68
CA MET A 772 -3.99 16.07 66.18
C MET A 772 -3.13 17.31 65.83
N ASP A 773 -3.65 18.05 64.85
CA ASP A 773 -4.26 19.40 64.99
C ASP A 773 -3.49 20.58 65.63
N SER A 774 -3.25 21.64 64.85
CA SER A 774 -3.73 23.04 65.05
C SER A 774 -3.23 23.89 63.85
N ASP A 775 -4.03 24.55 63.02
CA ASP A 775 -5.03 25.62 63.24
C ASP A 775 -4.41 27.04 63.12
N THR A 776 -5.22 28.06 62.78
CA THR A 776 -4.89 29.49 62.53
C THR A 776 -3.96 29.82 61.34
N ASP A 777 -4.14 30.94 60.61
CA ASP A 777 -5.36 31.71 60.30
C ASP A 777 -5.10 32.72 59.14
N ASP A 778 -6.12 33.54 58.87
CA ASP A 778 -6.05 34.94 58.46
C ASP A 778 -5.72 35.33 57.00
N SER A 779 -6.64 36.18 56.53
CA SER A 779 -6.54 37.25 55.55
C SER A 779 -6.68 36.94 54.04
N ASP A 780 -7.80 37.33 53.40
CA ASP A 780 -8.43 38.67 53.26
C ASP A 780 -7.77 39.45 52.09
N GLU A 781 -8.47 40.23 51.27
CA GLU A 781 -9.91 40.46 51.09
C GLU A 781 -10.10 41.14 49.70
N GLU A 782 -11.35 41.20 49.22
CA GLU A 782 -11.96 42.35 48.54
C GLU A 782 -11.39 43.01 47.23
N ASP A 783 -12.20 43.58 46.33
CA ASP A 783 -13.61 43.29 46.01
C ASP A 783 -14.10 43.96 44.68
N VAL A 784 -15.34 43.65 44.29
CA VAL A 784 -16.41 44.55 43.84
C VAL A 784 -16.20 45.48 42.61
N THR A 785 -16.82 45.05 41.50
CA THR A 785 -17.83 45.82 40.71
C THR A 785 -17.35 46.99 39.81
N MET A 786 -18.21 47.73 39.08
CA MET A 786 -19.69 47.70 38.98
C MET A 786 -20.24 47.87 37.55
N ASP A 787 -21.50 47.51 37.43
CA ASP A 787 -22.33 47.44 36.22
C ASP A 787 -22.58 48.78 35.50
N ASP A 788 -22.87 48.69 34.20
CA ASP A 788 -23.94 49.40 33.47
C ASP A 788 -24.32 48.61 32.20
#